data_AF-A0AB34FKS1-F1
#
_entry.id   AF-A0AB34FKS1-F1
#
_cell.length_a   1.000
_cell.length_b   1.000
_cell.length_c   1.000
_cell.angle_alpha   90.00
_cell.angle_beta   90.00
_cell.angle_gamma   90.00
#
_symmetry.space_group_name_H-M   'P 1'
#
loop_
_entity.id
_entity.type
_entity.pdbx_description
1 polymer ?
#
loop_
_entity_poly.entity_id
_entity_poly.type
_entity_poly.pdbx_seq_one_letter_code
_entity_poly.pdbx_strand_id
1 'polypeptide(L)'
;MSLPDFYPPSPKDALAKLYVGKSIRDVPTPAAVLNVSAARRNCDRMLQACEQLNLGWRAHVKTHKTVELTRLQVGDDAKRPANLVASTLAEAEFLLPLLKEYRSQGRRVNLLYGLPFPKNAVSRFSAIAQALGEGSVSILLDDPAQLPIASQIKELSGVAPHAYIKVDMGGRRAGIPVDNGQFVSVTEAAIDAHGQGSIVLSGLYSHAGHSYGGDSRAAAIKMMNAELSALLDGADRVLSKAAEKGTQKLPSLILSAGASPTALSVQNLVSGKHSDDDITPELQAEVDSLTSLFDSIKGKGHDVEIHAGVYPTLDLQQLAAHSIKSSHLSWGDIAFTLLAEVHSIYPGRGADGTSEGLVGAGCIALGRETCKAYKGMAIPTPWGRDGVELPTCDVEDYTGWMVGWVSQEHGILQWRSGGNKEATEAEKKLEVGQKLRLWPNHACITGSHFGWYFVVDEDKGDEIVDIWVRTRAHSSPRQGDDGAAAAARPLRRGIYVPTVAFFDPDTDELDPKATARHATRLAGSGITGLAVQGSNGEAVHLLSHERSLVTKTTRAALDAAGYTHMPLLVGCGAQSTIETVALCRQAAADGGDYALVLPPSYYSGLFAAGNATVRDFFTAVADASPIPIIIYNYPGATPGIDINSDVLIELSRHSNIVGCKFTCGNTGKLGRVAAAVRAARRAAVGSSSDSEEEDGGSGADFLCFAGSADFTIASHAAGAAGVIGGLGNVAPRSCVRLFELCERGDAARDEADAVQETVARGDWVCIQTGVLGVKEALRAFYGYGGWARRPLPRPDAAARDGIVEGLRGLADLEKELEAKAAA
;
A
#
# COMPACT_ATOMS: atom_id res chain seq x y z
N MET A 1 6.68 -24.26 -18.92
CA MET A 1 6.68 -23.21 -17.88
C MET A 1 6.88 -21.89 -18.58
N SER A 2 5.82 -21.08 -18.73
CA SER A 2 5.90 -19.77 -19.39
C SER A 2 5.84 -18.67 -18.35
N LEU A 3 6.86 -17.79 -18.36
CA LEU A 3 6.95 -16.55 -17.59
C LEU A 3 5.93 -15.52 -18.11
N PRO A 4 4.91 -15.16 -17.34
CA PRO A 4 4.58 -13.73 -17.16
C PRO A 4 3.91 -13.46 -15.80
N ASP A 5 4.66 -13.43 -14.71
CA ASP A 5 4.13 -13.09 -13.38
C ASP A 5 5.12 -12.22 -12.59
N PHE A 6 5.53 -11.06 -13.12
CA PHE A 6 6.21 -10.07 -12.29
C PHE A 6 5.69 -8.65 -12.55
N TYR A 7 5.12 -8.09 -11.46
CA TYR A 7 4.91 -6.68 -11.14
C TYR A 7 3.51 -6.05 -11.39
N PRO A 8 2.91 -5.37 -10.38
CA PRO A 8 3.07 -5.51 -8.91
C PRO A 8 1.75 -5.61 -8.10
N PRO A 9 1.75 -6.10 -6.83
CA PRO A 9 2.83 -6.68 -6.03
C PRO A 9 2.73 -8.22 -5.98
N SER A 10 3.83 -8.93 -6.20
CA SER A 10 3.91 -10.37 -5.97
C SER A 10 4.03 -10.62 -4.45
N PRO A 11 3.19 -11.47 -3.83
CA PRO A 11 3.34 -11.80 -2.41
C PRO A 11 4.71 -12.45 -2.17
N LYS A 12 5.41 -12.07 -1.08
CA LYS A 12 6.76 -12.56 -0.70
C LYS A 12 6.90 -14.07 -0.96
N ASP A 13 5.89 -14.85 -0.59
CA ASP A 13 5.88 -16.31 -0.73
C ASP A 13 5.97 -16.80 -2.19
N ALA A 14 5.38 -16.09 -3.14
CA ALA A 14 5.45 -16.45 -4.56
C ALA A 14 6.86 -16.21 -5.12
N LEU A 15 7.45 -15.05 -4.79
CA LEU A 15 8.83 -14.73 -5.14
C LEU A 15 9.82 -15.70 -4.49
N ALA A 16 9.60 -16.01 -3.20
CA ALA A 16 10.44 -16.93 -2.46
C ALA A 16 10.40 -18.33 -3.08
N LYS A 17 9.20 -18.87 -3.37
CA LYS A 17 9.05 -20.16 -4.07
C LYS A 17 9.75 -20.20 -5.42
N LEU A 18 9.82 -19.08 -6.14
CA LEU A 18 10.44 -19.06 -7.46
C LEU A 18 11.96 -18.93 -7.39
N TYR A 19 12.50 -18.18 -6.44
CA TYR A 19 13.90 -17.75 -6.49
C TYR A 19 14.76 -18.19 -5.31
N VAL A 20 14.20 -18.44 -4.13
CA VAL A 20 15.01 -18.92 -2.98
C VAL A 20 15.60 -20.28 -3.32
N GLY A 21 16.90 -20.46 -3.03
CA GLY A 21 17.66 -21.65 -3.41
C GLY A 21 18.21 -21.61 -4.85
N LYS A 22 17.97 -20.54 -5.62
CA LYS A 22 18.58 -20.34 -6.94
C LYS A 22 19.70 -19.32 -6.88
N SER A 23 20.61 -19.38 -7.86
CA SER A 23 21.65 -18.37 -8.00
C SER A 23 21.05 -17.04 -8.48
N ILE A 24 21.58 -15.92 -8.01
CA ILE A 24 21.25 -14.60 -8.59
C ILE A 24 21.61 -14.49 -10.09
N ARG A 25 22.44 -15.39 -10.62
CA ARG A 25 22.69 -15.50 -12.08
C ARG A 25 21.43 -15.79 -12.89
N ASP A 26 20.42 -16.43 -12.29
CA ASP A 26 19.19 -16.81 -12.97
C ASP A 26 18.11 -15.73 -12.90
N VAL A 27 18.36 -14.63 -12.16
CA VAL A 27 17.39 -13.56 -11.94
C VAL A 27 17.32 -12.62 -13.15
N PRO A 28 16.12 -12.23 -13.62
CA PRO A 28 15.97 -11.21 -14.66
C PRO A 28 16.59 -9.87 -14.25
N THR A 29 17.27 -9.19 -15.18
CA THR A 29 17.89 -7.88 -14.95
C THR A 29 17.08 -6.74 -15.56
N PRO A 30 17.12 -5.51 -14.99
CA PRO A 30 17.85 -5.14 -13.78
C PRO A 30 17.18 -5.62 -12.50
N ALA A 31 17.96 -5.99 -11.48
CA ALA A 31 17.44 -6.47 -10.19
C ALA A 31 18.21 -5.94 -8.99
N ALA A 32 17.50 -5.67 -7.89
CA ALA A 32 18.09 -5.21 -6.64
C ALA A 32 18.55 -6.40 -5.77
N VAL A 33 19.84 -6.46 -5.46
CA VAL A 33 20.46 -7.53 -4.66
C VAL A 33 21.00 -6.95 -3.36
N LEU A 34 20.68 -7.61 -2.24
CA LEU A 34 21.12 -7.20 -0.92
C LEU A 34 21.91 -8.32 -0.24
N ASN A 35 23.17 -8.05 0.11
CA ASN A 35 24.00 -8.94 0.89
C ASN A 35 23.68 -8.81 2.39
N VAL A 36 23.02 -9.83 2.96
CA VAL A 36 22.60 -9.82 4.36
C VAL A 36 23.77 -9.89 5.34
N SER A 37 24.89 -10.52 4.98
CA SER A 37 26.06 -10.63 5.87
C SER A 37 26.71 -9.25 6.06
N ALA A 38 26.93 -8.51 4.97
CA ALA A 38 27.40 -7.13 5.01
C ALA A 38 26.43 -6.21 5.75
N ALA A 39 25.12 -6.29 5.46
CA ALA A 39 24.11 -5.45 6.11
C ALA A 39 24.05 -5.69 7.63
N ARG A 40 24.19 -6.95 8.07
CA ARG A 40 24.25 -7.32 9.48
C ARG A 40 25.51 -6.75 10.15
N ARG A 41 26.70 -6.96 9.57
CA ARG A 41 27.96 -6.38 10.09
C ARG A 41 27.87 -4.86 10.24
N ASN A 42 27.28 -4.18 9.26
CA ASN A 42 27.04 -2.73 9.31
C ASN A 42 26.14 -2.33 10.49
N CYS A 43 25.01 -3.02 10.67
CA CYS A 43 24.10 -2.80 11.78
C CYS A 43 24.76 -3.04 13.15
N ASP A 44 25.44 -4.18 13.29
CA ASP A 44 26.06 -4.60 14.54
C ASP A 44 27.14 -3.62 14.99
N ARG A 45 28.02 -3.15 14.08
CA ARG A 45 29.04 -2.15 14.39
C ARG A 45 28.45 -0.84 14.93
N MET A 46 27.36 -0.37 14.32
CA MET A 46 26.70 0.86 14.76
C MET A 46 26.06 0.70 16.14
N LEU A 47 25.35 -0.40 16.36
CA LEU A 47 24.70 -0.69 17.64
C LEU A 47 25.73 -0.85 18.76
N GLN A 48 26.84 -1.55 18.49
CA GLN A 48 27.96 -1.70 19.42
C GLN A 48 28.61 -0.35 19.76
N ALA A 49 28.82 0.52 18.77
CA ALA A 49 29.39 1.84 19.02
C ALA A 49 28.47 2.71 19.88
N CYS A 50 27.16 2.71 19.60
CA CYS A 50 26.18 3.42 20.43
C CYS A 50 26.15 2.89 21.87
N GLU A 51 26.23 1.57 22.04
CA GLU A 51 26.25 0.95 23.37
C GLU A 51 27.52 1.32 24.15
N GLN A 52 28.70 1.22 23.54
CA GLN A 52 29.98 1.52 24.20
C GLN A 52 30.13 3.00 24.58
N LEU A 53 29.51 3.90 23.81
CA LEU A 53 29.51 5.34 24.07
C LEU A 53 28.33 5.82 24.93
N ASN A 54 27.44 4.89 25.34
CA ASN A 54 26.18 5.19 26.03
C ASN A 54 25.38 6.28 25.28
N LEU A 55 25.07 6.01 24.01
CA LEU A 55 24.28 6.86 23.13
C LEU A 55 22.93 6.18 22.82
N GLY A 56 21.88 6.97 22.71
CA GLY A 56 20.63 6.56 22.10
C GLY A 56 20.83 6.25 20.61
N TRP A 57 19.99 5.36 20.07
CA TRP A 57 20.02 4.99 18.65
C TRP A 57 18.63 5.10 18.05
N ARG A 58 18.53 5.72 16.87
CA ARG A 58 17.31 5.79 16.09
C ARG A 58 17.54 5.45 14.61
N ALA A 59 16.97 4.33 14.17
CA ALA A 59 17.16 3.81 12.83
C ALA A 59 16.27 4.52 11.80
N HIS A 60 16.86 5.10 10.76
CA HIS A 60 16.09 5.67 9.65
C HIS A 60 15.87 4.63 8.54
N VAL A 61 14.62 4.26 8.29
CA VAL A 61 14.29 3.12 7.40
C VAL A 61 14.21 3.47 5.91
N LYS A 62 14.32 4.75 5.54
CA LYS A 62 14.01 5.26 4.18
C LYS A 62 14.84 4.63 3.07
N THR A 63 16.02 4.11 3.40
CA THR A 63 16.94 3.55 2.40
C THR A 63 16.42 2.22 1.86
N HIS A 64 16.14 1.28 2.77
CA HIS A 64 15.79 -0.08 2.41
C HIS A 64 14.28 -0.33 2.43
N LYS A 65 13.54 0.26 3.39
CA LYS A 65 12.08 0.17 3.50
C LYS A 65 11.54 -1.28 3.62
N THR A 66 12.25 -2.14 4.34
CA THR A 66 11.92 -3.56 4.57
C THR A 66 11.79 -3.85 6.07
N VAL A 67 10.93 -4.81 6.44
CA VAL A 67 10.75 -5.23 7.84
C VAL A 67 12.03 -5.88 8.37
N GLU A 68 12.63 -6.75 7.56
CA GLU A 68 13.74 -7.61 7.95
C GLU A 68 15.01 -6.80 8.25
N LEU A 69 15.35 -5.82 7.41
CA LEU A 69 16.51 -4.97 7.66
C LEU A 69 16.22 -3.96 8.78
N THR A 70 14.96 -3.55 9.01
CA THR A 70 14.61 -2.78 10.21
C THR A 70 14.89 -3.58 11.49
N ARG A 71 14.65 -4.90 11.51
CA ARG A 71 15.03 -5.75 12.65
C ARG A 71 16.53 -5.69 12.92
N LEU A 72 17.34 -5.82 11.88
CA LEU A 72 18.80 -5.72 12.02
C LEU A 72 19.23 -4.33 12.52
N GLN A 73 18.62 -3.25 12.01
CA GLN A 73 18.95 -1.88 12.43
C GLN A 73 18.67 -1.62 13.91
N VAL A 74 17.65 -2.24 14.51
CA VAL A 74 17.34 -2.06 15.94
C VAL A 74 17.95 -3.14 16.83
N GLY A 75 18.38 -4.25 16.24
CA GLY A 75 18.94 -5.42 16.93
C GLY A 75 17.91 -6.16 17.79
N ASP A 76 18.35 -7.29 18.36
CA ASP A 76 17.50 -8.22 19.10
C ASP A 76 17.44 -7.94 20.62
N ASP A 77 18.23 -6.98 21.13
CA ASP A 77 18.18 -6.59 22.54
C ASP A 77 16.85 -5.89 22.88
N ALA A 78 15.98 -6.60 23.59
CA ALA A 78 14.68 -6.11 24.03
C ALA A 78 14.76 -4.92 25.01
N LYS A 79 15.90 -4.70 25.69
CA LYS A 79 16.10 -3.54 26.57
C LYS A 79 16.33 -2.25 25.77
N ARG A 80 16.91 -2.36 24.58
CA ARG A 80 17.12 -1.24 23.66
C ARG A 80 15.79 -0.86 22.99
N PRO A 81 15.34 0.40 23.09
CA PRO A 81 14.15 0.85 22.38
C PRO A 81 14.28 0.66 20.86
N ALA A 82 13.18 0.28 20.21
CA ALA A 82 13.06 0.32 18.75
C ALA A 82 12.62 1.72 18.32
N ASN A 83 13.57 2.65 18.30
CA ASN A 83 13.35 4.01 17.81
C ASN A 83 13.59 4.06 16.30
N LEU A 84 12.60 4.51 15.53
CA LEU A 84 12.64 4.58 14.07
C LEU A 84 12.41 6.00 13.55
N VAL A 85 12.94 6.30 12.36
CA VAL A 85 12.52 7.44 11.52
C VAL A 85 11.92 6.90 10.23
N ALA A 86 10.67 7.25 9.96
CA ALA A 86 10.01 7.04 8.67
C ALA A 86 9.96 8.38 7.91
N SER A 87 10.36 8.37 6.64
CA SER A 87 10.28 9.56 5.77
C SER A 87 8.89 9.79 5.19
N THR A 88 8.03 8.76 5.24
CA THR A 88 6.66 8.80 4.72
C THR A 88 5.71 8.02 5.62
N LEU A 89 4.41 8.33 5.55
CA LEU A 89 3.40 7.56 6.28
C LEU A 89 3.26 6.12 5.77
N ALA A 90 3.52 5.86 4.49
CA ALA A 90 3.52 4.50 3.95
C ALA A 90 4.61 3.61 4.57
N GLU A 91 5.76 4.20 4.91
CA GLU A 91 6.80 3.51 5.70
C GLU A 91 6.34 3.24 7.12
N ALA A 92 5.71 4.24 7.76
CA ALA A 92 5.20 4.14 9.11
C ALA A 92 4.14 3.03 9.27
N GLU A 93 3.17 2.99 8.35
CA GLU A 93 2.09 1.99 8.31
C GLU A 93 2.59 0.59 7.95
N PHE A 94 3.55 0.51 7.03
CA PHE A 94 4.16 -0.77 6.64
C PHE A 94 4.90 -1.43 7.82
N LEU A 95 5.49 -0.62 8.70
CA LEU A 95 6.19 -1.09 9.90
C LEU A 95 5.31 -1.23 11.13
N LEU A 96 4.03 -0.82 11.07
CA LEU A 96 3.11 -0.89 12.20
C LEU A 96 2.97 -2.31 12.78
N PRO A 97 2.87 -3.39 11.99
CA PRO A 97 2.85 -4.75 12.53
C PRO A 97 4.11 -5.11 13.33
N LEU A 98 5.29 -4.73 12.83
CA LEU A 98 6.57 -4.94 13.53
C LEU A 98 6.63 -4.17 14.86
N LEU A 99 6.15 -2.93 14.86
CA LEU A 99 6.13 -2.10 16.07
C LEU A 99 5.14 -2.64 17.12
N LYS A 100 3.98 -3.15 16.68
CA LYS A 100 3.02 -3.84 17.56
C LYS A 100 3.62 -5.11 18.15
N GLU A 101 4.34 -5.90 17.35
CA GLU A 101 5.06 -7.09 17.82
C GLU A 101 6.04 -6.72 18.94
N TYR A 102 6.91 -5.73 18.73
CA TYR A 102 7.85 -5.28 19.75
C TYR A 102 7.14 -4.81 21.03
N ARG A 103 6.04 -4.05 20.91
CA ARG A 103 5.25 -3.65 22.08
C ARG A 103 4.67 -4.84 22.83
N SER A 104 4.16 -5.84 22.12
CA SER A 104 3.60 -7.06 22.74
C SER A 104 4.65 -7.84 23.54
N GLN A 105 5.94 -7.70 23.16
CA GLN A 105 7.09 -8.28 23.85
C GLN A 105 7.63 -7.37 24.99
N GLY A 106 6.95 -6.25 25.29
CA GLY A 106 7.39 -5.29 26.30
C GLY A 106 8.54 -4.36 25.86
N ARG A 107 8.95 -4.42 24.59
CA ARG A 107 10.00 -3.54 24.05
C ARG A 107 9.42 -2.15 23.78
N ARG A 108 10.12 -1.12 24.25
CA ARG A 108 9.76 0.29 23.97
C ARG A 108 9.92 0.56 22.48
N VAL A 109 8.95 1.27 21.89
CA VAL A 109 8.98 1.66 20.49
C VAL A 109 8.76 3.16 20.37
N ASN A 110 9.37 3.80 19.38
CA ASN A 110 9.06 5.19 19.05
C ASN A 110 9.27 5.45 17.56
N LEU A 111 8.24 5.94 16.87
CA LEU A 111 8.26 6.24 15.45
C LEU A 111 8.24 7.74 15.20
N LEU A 112 9.35 8.29 14.72
CA LEU A 112 9.47 9.68 14.31
C LEU A 112 9.04 9.86 12.85
N TYR A 113 8.11 10.78 12.59
CA TYR A 113 7.86 11.28 11.24
C TYR A 113 8.99 12.23 10.82
N GLY A 114 9.80 11.82 9.83
CA GLY A 114 11.09 12.43 9.49
C GLY A 114 11.07 13.76 8.73
N LEU A 115 9.92 14.44 8.68
CA LEU A 115 9.75 15.77 8.14
C LEU A 115 9.00 16.65 9.15
N PRO A 116 9.16 17.98 9.10
CA PRO A 116 8.32 18.88 9.88
C PRO A 116 6.83 18.59 9.65
N PHE A 117 6.07 18.48 10.73
CA PHE A 117 4.82 17.72 10.71
C PHE A 117 3.70 18.40 9.89
N PRO A 118 3.17 17.76 8.83
CA PRO A 118 2.23 18.39 7.92
C PRO A 118 0.78 18.06 8.26
N LYS A 119 -0.14 18.97 7.93
CA LYS A 119 -1.59 18.81 8.18
C LYS A 119 -2.20 17.55 7.57
N ASN A 120 -1.77 17.17 6.36
CA ASN A 120 -2.30 16.00 5.67
C ASN A 120 -1.87 14.66 6.30
N ALA A 121 -0.90 14.67 7.24
CA ALA A 121 -0.47 13.46 7.93
C ALA A 121 -1.28 13.16 9.19
N VAL A 122 -2.00 14.14 9.75
CA VAL A 122 -2.67 14.06 11.06
C VAL A 122 -3.51 12.78 11.20
N SER A 123 -4.51 12.59 10.36
CA SER A 123 -5.46 11.46 10.50
C SER A 123 -4.76 10.09 10.51
N ARG A 124 -3.86 9.85 9.55
CA ARG A 124 -3.15 8.57 9.41
C ARG A 124 -2.13 8.36 10.53
N PHE A 125 -1.41 9.40 10.91
CA PHE A 125 -0.43 9.31 12.00
C PHE A 125 -1.10 9.15 13.36
N SER A 126 -2.28 9.75 13.58
CA SER A 126 -3.10 9.53 14.77
C SER A 126 -3.54 8.07 14.93
N ALA A 127 -3.90 7.39 13.83
CA ALA A 127 -4.24 5.96 13.88
C ALA A 127 -3.05 5.11 14.33
N ILE A 128 -1.83 5.45 13.86
CA ILE A 128 -0.59 4.80 14.30
C ILE A 128 -0.33 5.08 15.78
N ALA A 129 -0.49 6.33 16.23
CA ALA A 129 -0.32 6.73 17.62
C ALA A 129 -1.30 5.98 18.54
N GLN A 130 -2.57 5.88 18.15
CA GLN A 130 -3.61 5.15 18.89
C GLN A 130 -3.24 3.66 18.99
N ALA A 131 -2.82 3.05 17.87
CA ALA A 131 -2.45 1.64 17.81
C ALA A 131 -1.21 1.30 18.65
N LEU A 132 -0.28 2.24 18.79
CA LEU A 132 0.98 2.05 19.50
C LEU A 132 1.03 2.68 20.90
N GLY A 133 0.02 3.45 21.32
CA GLY A 133 -0.12 3.99 22.68
C GLY A 133 0.89 5.07 23.06
N GLU A 134 0.96 5.42 24.34
CA GLU A 134 1.83 6.48 24.86
C GLU A 134 3.32 6.22 24.61
N GLY A 135 4.08 7.30 24.38
CA GLY A 135 5.53 7.24 24.12
C GLY A 135 5.92 6.75 22.73
N SER A 136 4.96 6.38 21.89
CA SER A 136 5.22 5.59 20.67
C SER A 136 5.44 6.38 19.39
N VAL A 137 5.09 7.66 19.36
CA VAL A 137 5.22 8.50 18.16
C VAL A 137 5.90 9.81 18.47
N SER A 138 6.70 10.28 17.51
CA SER A 138 7.38 11.56 17.58
C SER A 138 7.17 12.37 16.31
N ILE A 139 7.20 13.69 16.43
CA ILE A 139 7.09 14.64 15.32
C ILE A 139 8.23 15.66 15.35
N LEU A 140 8.49 16.28 14.20
CA LEU A 140 9.43 17.38 14.05
C LEU A 140 8.67 18.72 13.94
N LEU A 141 9.20 19.75 14.61
CA LEU A 141 8.68 21.10 14.61
C LEU A 141 9.75 22.10 14.17
N ASP A 142 9.45 22.95 13.20
CA ASP A 142 10.25 24.11 12.79
C ASP A 142 9.40 25.36 12.49
N ASP A 143 8.09 25.31 12.73
CA ASP A 143 7.20 26.46 12.60
C ASP A 143 6.11 26.44 13.69
N PRO A 144 5.77 27.58 14.34
CA PRO A 144 4.75 27.59 15.39
C PRO A 144 3.37 27.13 14.90
N ALA A 145 3.06 27.31 13.60
CA ALA A 145 1.80 26.88 13.01
C ALA A 145 1.64 25.34 12.97
N GLN A 146 2.71 24.58 13.20
CA GLN A 146 2.65 23.13 13.32
C GLN A 146 2.07 22.66 14.66
N LEU A 147 2.09 23.49 15.73
CA LEU A 147 1.62 23.07 17.05
C LEU A 147 0.10 22.82 17.10
N PRO A 148 -0.77 23.69 16.53
CA PRO A 148 -2.20 23.39 16.42
C PRO A 148 -2.50 22.15 15.54
N ILE A 149 -1.62 21.85 14.58
CA ILE A 149 -1.74 20.66 13.73
C ILE A 149 -1.34 19.41 14.54
N ALA A 150 -0.23 19.47 15.25
CA ALA A 150 0.30 18.40 16.10
C ALA A 150 -0.67 18.03 17.24
N SER A 151 -1.32 19.04 17.83
CA SER A 151 -2.25 18.84 18.96
C SER A 151 -3.45 17.97 18.59
N GLN A 152 -3.88 18.00 17.31
CA GLN A 152 -4.93 17.12 16.79
C GLN A 152 -4.56 15.63 16.87
N ILE A 153 -3.27 15.28 16.99
CA ILE A 153 -2.87 13.89 17.21
C ILE A 153 -3.45 13.39 18.53
N LYS A 154 -3.31 14.15 19.60
CA LYS A 154 -3.85 13.79 20.91
C LYS A 154 -5.38 13.76 20.90
N GLU A 155 -6.02 14.74 20.26
CA GLU A 155 -7.48 14.81 20.15
C GLU A 155 -8.06 13.56 19.48
N LEU A 156 -7.40 13.06 18.42
CA LEU A 156 -7.89 11.92 17.63
C LEU A 156 -7.46 10.56 18.18
N SER A 157 -6.29 10.47 18.82
CA SER A 157 -5.71 9.19 19.25
C SER A 157 -5.76 8.94 20.76
N GLY A 158 -5.99 9.99 21.55
CA GLY A 158 -5.78 9.99 23.01
C GLY A 158 -4.30 10.07 23.42
N VAL A 159 -3.36 10.03 22.47
CA VAL A 159 -1.91 9.99 22.74
C VAL A 159 -1.27 11.33 22.42
N ALA A 160 -0.60 11.94 23.40
CA ALA A 160 0.22 13.12 23.16
C ALA A 160 1.51 12.72 22.40
N PRO A 161 1.77 13.26 21.20
CA PRO A 161 3.00 12.94 20.48
C PRO A 161 4.21 13.58 21.17
N HIS A 162 5.35 12.89 21.10
CA HIS A 162 6.63 13.49 21.43
C HIS A 162 7.01 14.50 20.34
N ALA A 163 7.64 15.61 20.70
CA ALA A 163 8.01 16.66 19.78
C ALA A 163 9.49 17.00 19.88
N TYR A 164 10.13 17.17 18.73
CA TYR A 164 11.50 17.63 18.60
C TYR A 164 11.55 18.92 17.80
N ILE A 165 12.26 19.92 18.30
CA ILE A 165 12.53 21.15 17.53
C ILE A 165 13.64 20.85 16.52
N LYS A 166 13.36 21.04 15.23
CA LYS A 166 14.30 20.79 14.15
C LYS A 166 15.25 21.98 14.02
N VAL A 167 16.54 21.73 14.24
CA VAL A 167 17.60 22.75 14.15
C VAL A 167 18.31 22.67 12.81
N ASP A 168 18.43 23.81 12.14
CA ASP A 168 19.32 23.98 10.99
C ASP A 168 20.69 24.47 11.47
N MET A 169 21.70 23.62 11.26
CA MET A 169 23.11 23.90 11.57
C MET A 169 23.90 24.41 10.36
N GLY A 170 23.23 24.85 9.29
CA GLY A 170 23.84 25.35 8.06
C GLY A 170 23.60 24.48 6.82
N GLY A 171 22.77 23.43 6.95
CA GLY A 171 22.39 22.56 5.84
C GLY A 171 21.32 23.16 4.93
N ARG A 172 20.57 24.18 5.39
CA ARG A 172 19.56 24.93 4.62
C ARG A 172 18.53 24.04 3.92
N ARG A 173 18.14 22.92 4.56
CA ARG A 173 17.14 21.97 4.04
C ARG A 173 15.79 22.10 4.75
N ALA A 174 15.80 21.98 6.08
CA ALA A 174 14.67 22.13 6.99
C ALA A 174 15.21 22.40 8.38
N GLY A 175 14.39 22.95 9.28
CA GLY A 175 14.82 23.42 10.58
C GLY A 175 15.19 24.89 10.64
N ILE A 176 15.43 25.36 11.85
CA ILE A 176 15.66 26.77 12.16
C ILE A 176 17.05 26.94 12.81
N PRO A 177 17.84 27.95 12.40
CA PRO A 177 19.02 28.36 13.17
C PRO A 177 18.64 28.81 14.59
N VAL A 178 19.43 28.43 15.59
CA VAL A 178 19.15 28.69 17.02
C VAL A 178 19.21 30.17 17.41
N ASP A 179 19.88 31.00 16.63
CA ASP A 179 19.99 32.45 16.78
C ASP A 179 18.85 33.23 16.10
N ASN A 180 17.96 32.55 15.37
CA ASN A 180 16.83 33.17 14.68
C ASN A 180 15.65 33.43 15.64
N GLY A 181 14.96 34.58 15.48
CA GLY A 181 13.76 34.90 16.25
C GLY A 181 12.63 33.86 16.13
N GLN A 182 12.52 33.16 14.99
CA GLN A 182 11.55 32.08 14.80
C GLN A 182 11.82 30.87 15.72
N PHE A 183 13.09 30.61 16.07
CA PHE A 183 13.44 29.54 17.02
C PHE A 183 12.85 29.84 18.40
N VAL A 184 12.89 31.11 18.83
CA VAL A 184 12.25 31.57 20.08
C VAL A 184 10.74 31.34 20.00
N SER A 185 10.09 31.76 18.91
CA SER A 185 8.65 31.58 18.74
C SER A 185 8.20 30.11 18.77
N VAL A 186 8.94 29.21 18.11
CA VAL A 186 8.65 27.76 18.13
C VAL A 186 8.87 27.18 19.52
N THR A 187 9.94 27.60 20.19
CA THR A 187 10.28 27.16 21.55
C THR A 187 9.18 27.55 22.54
N GLU A 188 8.74 28.81 22.52
CA GLU A 188 7.69 29.30 23.41
C GLU A 188 6.36 28.56 23.16
N ALA A 189 5.98 28.37 21.90
CA ALA A 189 4.78 27.62 21.53
C ALA A 189 4.85 26.14 21.94
N ALA A 190 6.01 25.50 21.81
CA ALA A 190 6.21 24.11 22.20
C ALA A 190 6.18 23.93 23.73
N ILE A 191 6.74 24.87 24.50
CA ILE A 191 6.66 24.87 25.97
C ILE A 191 5.20 25.02 26.42
N ASP A 192 4.45 25.95 25.82
CA ASP A 192 3.04 26.15 26.16
C ASP A 192 2.20 24.90 25.85
N ALA A 193 2.39 24.31 24.66
CA ALA A 193 1.70 23.08 24.26
C ALA A 193 2.09 21.87 25.12
N HIS A 194 3.34 21.81 25.62
CA HIS A 194 3.76 20.81 26.60
C HIS A 194 3.08 20.99 27.94
N GLY A 195 2.99 22.23 28.46
CA GLY A 195 2.28 22.53 29.71
C GLY A 195 0.78 22.20 29.65
N GLN A 196 0.17 22.31 28.47
CA GLN A 196 -1.22 21.89 28.20
C GLN A 196 -1.36 20.36 28.05
N GLY A 197 -0.24 19.64 27.97
CA GLY A 197 -0.19 18.20 27.72
C GLY A 197 -0.57 17.82 26.30
N SER A 198 -0.64 18.76 25.36
CA SER A 198 -0.97 18.50 23.95
C SER A 198 0.17 17.79 23.21
N ILE A 199 1.40 17.99 23.66
CA ILE A 199 2.62 17.32 23.19
C ILE A 199 3.56 17.01 24.36
N VAL A 200 4.59 16.18 24.13
CA VAL A 200 5.73 16.01 25.03
C VAL A 200 6.98 16.60 24.37
N LEU A 201 7.40 17.81 24.76
CA LEU A 201 8.63 18.42 24.25
C LEU A 201 9.84 17.58 24.71
N SER A 202 10.36 16.76 23.81
CA SER A 202 11.31 15.67 24.14
C SER A 202 12.74 15.98 23.77
N GLY A 203 12.98 16.96 22.90
CA GLY A 203 14.33 17.21 22.46
C GLY A 203 14.47 18.14 21.27
N LEU A 204 15.68 18.12 20.70
CA LEU A 204 16.03 18.81 19.48
C LEU A 204 16.59 17.81 18.48
N TYR A 205 16.37 18.07 17.20
CA TYR A 205 16.76 17.16 16.12
C TYR A 205 17.50 17.94 15.04
N SER A 206 18.65 17.47 14.59
CA SER A 206 19.34 18.01 13.40
C SER A 206 19.58 16.93 12.36
N HIS A 207 20.01 17.32 11.15
CA HIS A 207 20.44 16.36 10.13
C HIS A 207 21.47 17.03 9.23
N ALA A 208 22.74 16.74 9.46
CA ALA A 208 23.88 17.28 8.70
C ALA A 208 24.01 16.68 7.28
N GLY A 209 22.99 16.82 6.43
CA GLY A 209 22.98 16.24 5.09
C GLY A 209 24.10 16.71 4.15
N HIS A 210 24.77 17.82 4.46
CA HIS A 210 25.94 18.32 3.72
C HIS A 210 27.25 17.61 4.14
N SER A 211 27.23 16.74 5.15
CA SER A 211 28.38 15.94 5.57
C SER A 211 28.89 14.99 4.47
N TYR A 212 28.06 14.66 3.47
CA TYR A 212 28.45 13.87 2.31
C TYR A 212 29.54 14.54 1.45
N GLY A 213 29.74 15.86 1.61
CA GLY A 213 30.87 16.56 1.02
C GLY A 213 32.21 16.28 1.69
N GLY A 214 32.23 15.84 2.96
CA GLY A 214 33.46 15.64 3.75
C GLY A 214 34.34 14.50 3.22
N ASP A 215 35.65 14.64 3.35
CA ASP A 215 36.67 13.80 2.70
C ASP A 215 37.67 13.18 3.68
N SER A 216 37.41 13.26 4.99
CA SER A 216 38.27 12.68 6.02
C SER A 216 37.51 12.33 7.29
N ARG A 217 38.10 11.44 8.09
CA ARG A 217 37.59 11.05 9.41
C ARG A 217 37.46 12.27 10.33
N ALA A 218 38.47 13.14 10.35
CA ALA A 218 38.46 14.36 11.15
C ALA A 218 37.32 15.30 10.75
N ALA A 219 37.11 15.52 9.44
CA ALA A 219 35.99 16.33 8.95
C ALA A 219 34.62 15.75 9.35
N ALA A 220 34.46 14.43 9.30
CA ALA A 220 33.21 13.77 9.70
C ALA A 220 32.92 13.87 11.21
N ILE A 221 33.95 13.79 12.07
CA ILE A 221 33.82 13.99 13.52
C ILE A 221 33.54 15.46 13.84
N LYS A 222 34.28 16.38 13.21
CA LYS A 222 34.07 17.82 13.35
C LYS A 222 32.65 18.24 12.99
N MET A 223 32.08 17.64 11.94
CA MET A 223 30.70 17.88 11.55
C MET A 223 29.68 17.35 12.58
N MET A 224 29.90 16.15 13.13
CA MET A 224 29.08 15.63 14.24
C MET A 224 29.15 16.55 15.47
N ASN A 225 30.36 17.05 15.79
CA ASN A 225 30.57 17.99 16.88
C ASN A 225 29.81 19.31 16.66
N ALA A 226 29.87 19.87 15.44
CA ALA A 226 29.12 21.08 15.08
C ALA A 226 27.59 20.86 15.17
N GLU A 227 27.10 19.71 14.72
CA GLU A 227 25.69 19.34 14.77
C GLU A 227 25.18 19.29 16.23
N LEU A 228 25.92 18.61 17.11
CA LEU A 228 25.57 18.50 18.53
C LEU A 228 25.77 19.79 19.31
N SER A 229 26.79 20.59 18.97
CA SER A 229 27.00 21.91 19.57
C SER A 229 25.84 22.86 19.29
N ALA A 230 25.32 22.85 18.06
CA ALA A 230 24.13 23.62 17.71
C ALA A 230 22.88 23.15 18.47
N LEU A 231 22.72 21.83 18.64
CA LEU A 231 21.63 21.27 19.44
C LEU A 231 21.76 21.62 20.93
N LEU A 232 22.97 21.69 21.47
CA LEU A 232 23.23 22.08 22.85
C LEU A 232 22.93 23.57 23.11
N ASP A 233 23.33 24.47 22.21
CA ASP A 233 22.91 25.89 22.29
C ASP A 233 21.39 26.03 22.21
N GLY A 234 20.75 25.26 21.32
CA GLY A 234 19.29 25.19 21.26
C GLY A 234 18.66 24.69 22.56
N ALA A 235 19.24 23.67 23.20
CA ALA A 235 18.77 23.13 24.47
C ALA A 235 18.88 24.16 25.62
N ASP A 236 20.02 24.85 25.71
CA ASP A 236 20.23 25.92 26.69
C ASP A 236 19.17 27.03 26.55
N ARG A 237 18.84 27.41 25.31
CA ARG A 237 17.78 28.40 25.02
C ARG A 237 16.39 27.90 25.38
N VAL A 238 16.07 26.63 25.10
CA VAL A 238 14.80 26.01 25.51
C VAL A 238 14.65 26.04 27.03
N LEU A 239 15.69 25.65 27.77
CA LEU A 239 15.67 25.67 29.24
C LEU A 239 15.55 27.08 29.80
N SER A 240 16.28 28.06 29.24
CA SER A 240 16.17 29.48 29.62
C SER A 240 14.73 29.97 29.46
N LYS A 241 14.10 29.67 28.31
CA LYS A 241 12.72 30.08 28.03
C LYS A 241 11.70 29.38 28.91
N ALA A 242 11.92 28.11 29.24
CA ALA A 242 11.06 27.37 30.16
C ALA A 242 11.11 27.96 31.58
N ALA A 243 12.30 28.37 32.04
CA ALA A 243 12.48 29.07 33.31
C ALA A 243 11.77 30.42 33.34
N GLU A 244 11.89 31.22 32.27
CA GLU A 244 11.18 32.51 32.12
C GLU A 244 9.65 32.34 32.17
N LYS A 245 9.11 31.28 31.56
CA LYS A 245 7.68 30.94 31.58
C LYS A 245 7.22 30.24 32.86
N GLY A 246 8.11 29.96 33.81
CA GLY A 246 7.76 29.25 35.05
C GLY A 246 7.39 27.77 34.85
N THR A 247 7.77 27.16 33.72
CA THR A 247 7.52 25.73 33.46
C THR A 247 8.58 24.88 34.13
N GLN A 248 8.28 24.33 35.31
CA GLN A 248 9.27 23.62 36.14
C GLN A 248 9.46 22.12 35.82
N LYS A 249 8.76 21.55 34.83
CA LYS A 249 8.75 20.11 34.55
C LYS A 249 8.95 19.75 33.07
N LEU A 250 9.95 20.33 32.40
CA LEU A 250 10.40 19.74 31.13
C LEU A 250 11.12 18.41 31.40
N PRO A 251 10.93 17.38 30.54
CA PRO A 251 11.75 16.19 30.60
C PRO A 251 13.21 16.51 30.24
N SER A 252 14.12 15.57 30.52
CA SER A 252 15.45 15.61 29.93
C SER A 252 15.32 15.67 28.40
N LEU A 253 15.98 16.66 27.78
CA LEU A 253 15.98 16.82 26.34
C LEU A 253 16.93 15.81 25.69
N ILE A 254 16.46 15.18 24.62
CA ILE A 254 17.24 14.31 23.74
C ILE A 254 17.79 15.16 22.58
N LEU A 255 19.10 15.20 22.43
CA LEU A 255 19.77 15.83 21.29
C LEU A 255 20.03 14.77 20.22
N SER A 256 19.16 14.72 19.21
CA SER A 256 19.19 13.73 18.14
C SER A 256 19.92 14.27 16.91
N ALA A 257 21.09 13.72 16.60
CA ALA A 257 21.98 14.16 15.52
C ALA A 257 22.32 12.99 14.57
N GLY A 258 22.56 13.30 13.29
CA GLY A 258 23.15 12.32 12.40
C GLY A 258 22.72 12.40 10.93
N ALA A 259 23.72 12.32 10.06
CA ALA A 259 23.63 11.75 8.73
C ALA A 259 24.54 10.52 8.70
N SER A 260 24.43 9.63 7.72
CA SER A 260 25.27 8.41 7.73
C SER A 260 26.78 8.69 7.85
N PRO A 261 27.39 9.70 7.18
CA PRO A 261 28.79 10.07 7.44
C PRO A 261 29.07 10.46 8.90
N THR A 262 28.27 11.35 9.49
CA THR A 262 28.48 11.79 10.88
C THR A 262 28.15 10.69 11.90
N ALA A 263 27.13 9.88 11.64
CA ALA A 263 26.77 8.76 12.50
C ALA A 263 27.84 7.66 12.47
N LEU A 264 28.41 7.34 11.30
CA LEU A 264 29.52 6.40 11.20
C LEU A 264 30.76 6.93 11.94
N SER A 265 31.01 8.24 11.90
CA SER A 265 32.22 8.82 12.50
C SER A 265 32.33 8.63 14.02
N VAL A 266 31.22 8.37 14.73
CA VAL A 266 31.25 8.05 16.17
C VAL A 266 32.02 6.76 16.47
N GLN A 267 32.14 5.85 15.49
CA GLN A 267 32.92 4.61 15.66
C GLN A 267 34.41 4.90 15.86
N ASN A 268 34.93 6.02 15.35
CA ASN A 268 36.33 6.42 15.57
C ASN A 268 36.64 6.66 17.06
N LEU A 269 35.65 7.01 17.89
CA LEU A 269 35.83 7.24 19.32
C LEU A 269 36.01 5.94 20.10
N VAL A 270 35.57 4.82 19.53
CA VAL A 270 35.62 3.50 20.14
C VAL A 270 36.91 2.77 19.76
N SER A 271 37.35 2.91 18.51
CA SER A 271 38.53 2.25 17.97
C SER A 271 39.86 2.75 18.57
N GLY A 272 39.89 3.89 19.26
CA GLY A 272 41.11 4.52 19.80
C GLY A 272 41.72 3.89 21.06
N LYS A 273 41.16 2.80 21.61
CA LYS A 273 41.68 2.16 22.84
C LYS A 273 42.66 1.00 22.58
N HIS A 274 42.89 0.61 21.33
CA HIS A 274 43.88 -0.41 20.95
C HIS A 274 44.88 0.16 19.96
N SER A 275 46.15 -0.14 20.20
CA SER A 275 47.35 0.36 19.51
C SER A 275 47.30 0.20 17.99
N ASP A 276 46.90 1.24 17.26
CA ASP A 276 46.82 1.21 15.79
C ASP A 276 47.52 2.45 15.19
N ASP A 277 48.48 2.22 14.30
CA ASP A 277 49.53 3.15 13.81
C ASP A 277 49.05 4.34 12.95
N ASP A 278 47.75 4.66 12.91
CA ASP A 278 47.14 5.54 11.89
C ASP A 278 46.21 6.63 12.46
N ILE A 279 46.53 7.15 13.66
CA ILE A 279 45.84 8.30 14.27
C ILE A 279 46.68 9.56 14.06
N THR A 280 46.17 10.52 13.29
CA THR A 280 46.80 11.84 13.17
C THR A 280 46.51 12.70 14.39
N PRO A 281 47.38 13.66 14.76
CA PRO A 281 47.10 14.61 15.85
C PRO A 281 45.79 15.39 15.65
N GLU A 282 45.45 15.71 14.41
CA GLU A 282 44.18 16.35 14.06
C GLU A 282 42.98 15.44 14.37
N LEU A 283 43.03 14.17 13.95
CA LEU A 283 41.96 13.22 14.23
C LEU A 283 41.78 13.00 15.73
N GLN A 284 42.88 12.87 16.48
CA GLN A 284 42.83 12.72 17.94
C GLN A 284 42.19 13.95 18.60
N ALA A 285 42.55 15.16 18.16
CA ALA A 285 41.96 16.39 18.69
C ALA A 285 40.44 16.46 18.46
N GLU A 286 39.96 16.04 17.29
CA GLU A 286 38.52 15.99 17.00
C GLU A 286 37.80 14.90 17.83
N VAL A 287 38.43 13.74 18.03
CA VAL A 287 37.94 12.66 18.93
C VAL A 287 37.79 13.15 20.37
N ASP A 288 38.82 13.81 20.90
CA ASP A 288 38.83 14.35 22.26
C ASP A 288 37.77 15.45 22.43
N SER A 289 37.63 16.30 21.41
CA SER A 289 36.63 17.37 21.35
C SER A 289 35.19 16.83 21.37
N LEU A 290 34.87 15.84 20.53
CA LEU A 290 33.54 15.23 20.51
C LEU A 290 33.24 14.44 21.79
N THR A 291 34.23 13.76 22.35
CA THR A 291 34.09 13.05 23.65
C THR A 291 33.76 14.04 24.76
N SER A 292 34.49 15.16 24.83
CA SER A 292 34.24 16.23 25.80
C SER A 292 32.85 16.85 25.63
N LEU A 293 32.36 16.97 24.39
CA LEU A 293 31.02 17.46 24.11
C LEU A 293 29.94 16.48 24.59
N PHE A 294 30.11 15.17 24.39
CA PHE A 294 29.20 14.16 24.95
C PHE A 294 29.12 14.25 26.48
N ASP A 295 30.26 14.40 27.15
CA ASP A 295 30.32 14.53 28.61
C ASP A 295 29.66 15.84 29.07
N SER A 296 29.84 16.94 28.33
CA SER A 296 29.17 18.22 28.59
C SER A 296 27.64 18.12 28.48
N ILE A 297 27.14 17.49 27.41
CA ILE A 297 25.70 17.28 27.19
C ILE A 297 25.10 16.44 28.32
N LYS A 298 25.74 15.30 28.65
CA LYS A 298 25.31 14.42 29.74
C LYS A 298 25.42 15.11 31.10
N GLY A 299 26.46 15.89 31.33
CA GLY A 299 26.67 16.68 32.55
C GLY A 299 25.60 17.75 32.78
N LYS A 300 25.00 18.28 31.71
CA LYS A 300 23.81 19.15 31.76
C LYS A 300 22.49 18.39 31.92
N GLY A 301 22.52 17.06 32.01
CA GLY A 301 21.35 16.22 32.20
C GLY A 301 20.56 15.95 30.92
N HIS A 302 21.19 16.06 29.75
CA HIS A 302 20.60 15.74 28.45
C HIS A 302 21.12 14.40 27.89
N ASP A 303 20.30 13.76 27.08
CA ASP A 303 20.66 12.53 26.37
C ASP A 303 21.12 12.83 24.94
N VAL A 304 22.05 12.02 24.43
CA VAL A 304 22.49 12.08 23.03
C VAL A 304 21.91 10.90 22.27
N GLU A 305 21.26 11.14 21.13
CA GLU A 305 20.74 10.11 20.24
C GLU A 305 21.38 10.25 18.85
N ILE A 306 21.86 9.13 18.29
CA ILE A 306 22.40 9.09 16.92
C ILE A 306 21.36 8.50 15.98
N HIS A 307 21.21 9.09 14.79
CA HIS A 307 20.33 8.55 13.75
C HIS A 307 20.99 8.48 12.36
N ALA A 308 20.77 7.38 11.66
CA ALA A 308 21.22 7.20 10.28
C ALA A 308 20.39 6.15 9.53
N GLY A 309 20.45 6.16 8.20
CA GLY A 309 19.61 5.30 7.36
C GLY A 309 20.29 4.52 6.25
N VAL A 310 21.29 5.11 5.58
CA VAL A 310 21.98 4.40 4.47
C VAL A 310 23.11 3.49 4.95
N TYR A 311 23.59 3.67 6.19
CA TYR A 311 24.68 2.88 6.75
C TYR A 311 24.49 1.34 6.73
N PRO A 312 23.27 0.74 6.76
CA PRO A 312 23.16 -0.71 6.66
C PRO A 312 23.48 -1.21 5.26
N THR A 313 23.11 -0.45 4.22
CA THR A 313 23.28 -0.85 2.83
C THR A 313 24.58 -0.35 2.23
N LEU A 314 25.00 0.84 2.65
CA LEU A 314 26.07 1.66 2.08
C LEU A 314 25.92 1.87 0.57
N ASP A 315 26.82 2.67 0.00
CA ASP A 315 26.94 2.98 -1.42
C ASP A 315 28.30 3.67 -1.68
N LEU A 316 28.60 4.01 -2.94
CA LEU A 316 29.87 4.64 -3.29
C LEU A 316 30.03 6.04 -2.68
N GLN A 317 28.94 6.78 -2.46
CA GLN A 317 29.02 8.07 -1.76
C GLN A 317 29.45 7.90 -0.31
N GLN A 318 29.01 6.83 0.37
CA GLN A 318 29.45 6.54 1.74
C GLN A 318 30.94 6.22 1.85
N LEU A 319 31.52 5.50 0.89
CA LEU A 319 32.96 5.26 0.83
C LEU A 319 33.73 6.55 0.57
N ALA A 320 33.30 7.35 -0.42
CA ALA A 320 33.91 8.64 -0.76
C ALA A 320 33.82 9.69 0.38
N ALA A 321 32.99 9.45 1.40
CA ALA A 321 32.87 10.34 2.55
C ALA A 321 33.98 10.12 3.59
N HIS A 322 34.79 9.06 3.47
CA HIS A 322 35.98 8.79 4.32
C HIS A 322 35.73 8.90 5.83
N SER A 323 34.52 8.53 6.27
CA SER A 323 34.04 8.87 7.62
C SER A 323 34.61 8.00 8.73
N ILE A 324 35.07 6.80 8.40
CA ILE A 324 35.78 5.86 9.29
C ILE A 324 36.93 5.19 8.52
N LYS A 325 37.80 4.47 9.23
CA LYS A 325 38.97 3.80 8.64
C LYS A 325 38.52 2.78 7.58
N SER A 326 39.27 2.68 6.47
CA SER A 326 38.96 1.78 5.34
C SER A 326 38.90 0.29 5.75
N SER A 327 39.60 -0.10 6.82
CA SER A 327 39.48 -1.46 7.40
C SER A 327 38.11 -1.75 8.01
N HIS A 328 37.31 -0.71 8.29
CA HIS A 328 35.95 -0.79 8.83
C HIS A 328 34.90 -0.25 7.84
N LEU A 329 35.30 0.35 6.72
CA LEU A 329 34.39 0.78 5.67
C LEU A 329 35.07 0.58 4.32
N SER A 330 34.89 -0.61 3.78
CA SER A 330 35.49 -1.09 2.54
C SER A 330 34.44 -1.33 1.47
N TRP A 331 34.88 -1.60 0.24
CA TRP A 331 34.02 -2.01 -0.87
C TRP A 331 33.15 -3.24 -0.54
N GLY A 332 33.67 -4.15 0.29
CA GLY A 332 32.96 -5.37 0.72
C GLY A 332 31.89 -5.12 1.78
N ASP A 333 31.82 -3.92 2.34
CA ASP A 333 30.76 -3.52 3.26
C ASP A 333 29.52 -2.98 2.52
N ILE A 334 29.62 -2.64 1.23
CA ILE A 334 28.45 -2.25 0.43
C ILE A 334 27.55 -3.46 0.23
N ALA A 335 26.48 -3.51 1.02
CA ALA A 335 25.51 -4.59 0.99
C ALA A 335 24.53 -4.47 -0.18
N PHE A 336 24.23 -3.27 -0.67
CA PHE A 336 23.29 -3.09 -1.77
C PHE A 336 23.98 -2.96 -3.13
N THR A 337 23.55 -3.79 -4.09
CA THR A 337 24.05 -3.77 -5.46
C THR A 337 22.90 -3.94 -6.46
N LEU A 338 23.12 -3.47 -7.68
CA LEU A 338 22.21 -3.69 -8.80
C LEU A 338 22.78 -4.76 -9.74
N LEU A 339 22.02 -5.82 -9.99
CA LEU A 339 22.33 -6.80 -11.02
C LEU A 339 21.92 -6.25 -12.39
N ALA A 340 22.83 -6.28 -13.36
CA ALA A 340 22.65 -5.83 -14.73
C ALA A 340 23.29 -6.83 -15.71
N GLU A 341 22.82 -6.88 -16.95
CA GLU A 341 23.39 -7.73 -18.00
C GLU A 341 24.08 -6.88 -19.07
N VAL A 342 25.21 -7.36 -19.60
CA VAL A 342 25.92 -6.75 -20.73
C VAL A 342 25.22 -7.15 -22.03
N HIS A 343 24.63 -6.18 -22.74
CA HIS A 343 23.90 -6.41 -23.98
C HIS A 343 24.77 -6.27 -25.22
N SER A 344 25.83 -5.47 -25.17
CA SER A 344 26.68 -5.18 -26.33
C SER A 344 28.06 -4.72 -25.89
N ILE A 345 29.05 -4.94 -26.76
CA ILE A 345 30.42 -4.42 -26.61
C ILE A 345 30.75 -3.66 -27.89
N TYR A 346 31.34 -2.49 -27.74
CA TYR A 346 31.73 -1.59 -28.82
C TYR A 346 33.24 -1.34 -28.77
N PRO A 347 34.06 -2.15 -29.46
CA PRO A 347 35.50 -1.93 -29.52
C PRO A 347 35.85 -0.57 -30.13
N GLY A 348 36.79 0.15 -29.51
CA GLY A 348 37.30 1.43 -30.03
C GLY A 348 36.40 2.65 -29.86
N ARG A 349 35.23 2.53 -29.21
CA ARG A 349 34.28 3.64 -29.04
C ARG A 349 34.62 4.55 -27.85
N GLY A 350 35.34 4.03 -26.87
CA GLY A 350 35.69 4.74 -25.65
C GLY A 350 36.83 5.74 -25.84
N ALA A 351 37.11 6.52 -24.80
CA ALA A 351 38.26 7.41 -24.77
C ALA A 351 39.55 6.62 -25.08
N ASP A 352 40.46 7.23 -25.84
CA ASP A 352 41.76 6.66 -26.19
C ASP A 352 41.70 5.31 -26.94
N GLY A 353 40.57 5.03 -27.61
CA GLY A 353 40.37 3.78 -28.37
C GLY A 353 40.02 2.58 -27.51
N THR A 354 39.66 2.78 -26.23
CA THR A 354 39.17 1.72 -25.35
C THR A 354 37.80 1.19 -25.81
N SER A 355 37.42 0.00 -25.33
CA SER A 355 36.09 -0.55 -25.61
C SER A 355 35.04 0.11 -24.71
N GLU A 356 33.79 0.14 -25.17
CA GLU A 356 32.62 0.43 -24.32
C GLU A 356 31.72 -0.79 -24.22
N GLY A 357 31.00 -0.92 -23.11
CA GLY A 357 29.93 -1.92 -22.93
C GLY A 357 28.56 -1.26 -22.81
N LEU A 358 27.50 -1.94 -23.21
CA LEU A 358 26.11 -1.56 -22.95
C LEU A 358 25.54 -2.47 -21.87
N VAL A 359 24.96 -1.91 -20.81
CA VAL A 359 24.20 -2.66 -19.80
C VAL A 359 22.74 -2.23 -19.74
N GLY A 360 21.86 -3.17 -19.43
CA GLY A 360 20.40 -2.97 -19.25
C GLY A 360 20.06 -2.29 -17.91
N ALA A 361 20.83 -1.28 -17.52
CA ALA A 361 20.66 -0.52 -16.29
C ALA A 361 20.90 0.97 -16.55
N GLY A 362 19.83 1.69 -16.89
CA GLY A 362 19.84 3.13 -17.10
C GLY A 362 19.49 3.94 -15.86
N CYS A 363 19.11 5.21 -16.05
CA CYS A 363 18.79 6.12 -14.95
C CYS A 363 17.52 5.73 -14.18
N ILE A 364 16.62 4.93 -14.78
CA ILE A 364 15.47 4.38 -14.05
C ILE A 364 15.92 3.39 -12.96
N ALA A 365 16.92 2.56 -13.25
CA ALA A 365 17.45 1.58 -12.31
C ALA A 365 18.48 2.18 -11.35
N LEU A 366 19.39 3.01 -11.85
CA LEU A 366 20.52 3.56 -11.08
C LEU A 366 20.23 4.91 -10.40
N GLY A 367 19.27 5.69 -10.92
CA GLY A 367 19.14 7.11 -10.60
C GLY A 367 20.12 7.98 -11.40
N ARG A 368 20.17 9.28 -11.06
CA ARG A 368 21.14 10.25 -11.60
C ARG A 368 21.97 10.92 -10.50
N GLU A 369 22.13 10.22 -9.38
CA GLU A 369 22.92 10.70 -8.25
C GLU A 369 24.40 10.61 -8.60
N THR A 370 25.12 11.72 -8.45
CA THR A 370 26.56 11.78 -8.70
C THR A 370 27.35 11.36 -7.48
N CYS A 371 28.58 10.88 -7.66
CA CYS A 371 29.53 10.67 -6.58
C CYS A 371 30.65 11.70 -6.73
N LYS A 372 31.10 12.33 -5.64
CA LYS A 372 32.17 13.34 -5.71
C LYS A 372 33.53 12.73 -6.12
N ALA A 373 33.73 11.45 -5.83
CA ALA A 373 35.00 10.77 -6.06
C ALA A 373 35.28 10.47 -7.53
N TYR A 374 34.25 10.44 -8.39
CA TYR A 374 34.42 10.07 -9.79
C TYR A 374 33.26 10.51 -10.69
N LYS A 375 33.51 10.59 -12.00
CA LYS A 375 32.51 10.98 -13.00
C LYS A 375 31.81 9.77 -13.61
N GLY A 376 30.87 9.17 -12.88
CA GLY A 376 30.04 8.06 -13.35
C GLY A 376 28.84 7.80 -12.45
N MET A 377 28.06 6.77 -12.77
CA MET A 377 26.76 6.44 -12.15
C MET A 377 26.80 5.19 -11.26
N ALA A 378 27.71 4.26 -11.55
CA ALA A 378 27.95 3.05 -10.78
C ALA A 378 29.30 2.42 -11.14
N ILE A 379 29.80 1.52 -10.29
CA ILE A 379 31.02 0.74 -10.55
C ILE A 379 30.69 -0.76 -10.49
N PRO A 380 31.06 -1.58 -11.50
CA PRO A 380 30.91 -3.02 -11.43
C PRO A 380 31.76 -3.63 -10.31
N THR A 381 31.13 -4.49 -9.53
CA THR A 381 31.80 -5.33 -8.53
C THR A 381 32.65 -6.41 -9.23
N PRO A 382 33.53 -7.12 -8.48
CA PRO A 382 34.19 -8.33 -8.97
C PRO A 382 33.24 -9.48 -9.29
N TRP A 383 32.02 -9.49 -8.74
CA TRP A 383 31.08 -10.57 -8.97
C TRP A 383 30.73 -10.69 -10.45
N GLY A 384 30.80 -11.91 -10.97
CA GLY A 384 30.59 -12.21 -12.38
C GLY A 384 31.80 -11.92 -13.28
N ARG A 385 32.96 -11.54 -12.73
CA ARG A 385 34.19 -11.20 -13.48
C ARG A 385 35.38 -12.03 -12.98
N ASP A 386 35.67 -13.12 -13.69
CA ASP A 386 36.73 -14.06 -13.31
C ASP A 386 38.11 -13.38 -13.27
N GLY A 387 38.85 -13.59 -12.19
CA GLY A 387 40.19 -13.02 -11.99
C GLY A 387 40.21 -11.54 -11.59
N VAL A 388 39.05 -10.94 -11.28
CA VAL A 388 38.97 -9.59 -10.71
C VAL A 388 38.81 -9.69 -9.20
N GLU A 389 39.61 -8.95 -8.45
CA GLU A 389 39.57 -8.92 -6.98
C GLU A 389 38.84 -7.68 -6.44
N LEU A 390 38.45 -7.75 -5.18
CA LEU A 390 37.85 -6.60 -4.48
C LEU A 390 38.87 -5.44 -4.42
N PRO A 391 38.47 -4.20 -4.75
CA PRO A 391 39.39 -3.08 -4.68
C PRO A 391 39.84 -2.80 -3.24
N THR A 392 41.12 -2.45 -3.10
CA THR A 392 41.75 -2.04 -1.82
C THR A 392 42.07 -0.56 -1.76
N CYS A 393 41.82 0.18 -2.85
CA CYS A 393 42.06 1.62 -2.96
C CYS A 393 40.79 2.41 -2.63
N ASP A 394 40.95 3.73 -2.51
CA ASP A 394 39.82 4.65 -2.40
C ASP A 394 39.05 4.74 -3.73
N VAL A 395 37.83 5.28 -3.67
CA VAL A 395 36.93 5.38 -4.83
C VAL A 395 37.51 6.34 -5.89
N GLU A 396 38.24 7.36 -5.45
CA GLU A 396 38.95 8.37 -6.22
C GLU A 396 40.07 7.75 -7.08
N ASP A 397 40.71 6.71 -6.57
CA ASP A 397 41.87 6.05 -7.20
C ASP A 397 41.48 4.80 -8.02
N TYR A 398 40.19 4.43 -8.02
CA TYR A 398 39.72 3.23 -8.69
C TYR A 398 39.99 3.26 -10.21
N THR A 399 40.75 2.27 -10.69
CA THR A 399 40.97 1.97 -12.12
C THR A 399 40.16 0.73 -12.51
N GLY A 400 39.30 0.86 -13.52
CA GLY A 400 38.44 -0.23 -13.99
C GLY A 400 37.22 0.26 -14.77
N TRP A 401 36.30 -0.66 -15.04
CA TRP A 401 35.01 -0.31 -15.65
C TRP A 401 34.16 0.55 -14.72
N MET A 402 33.40 1.48 -15.29
CA MET A 402 32.34 2.22 -14.60
C MET A 402 31.18 2.43 -15.55
N VAL A 403 29.96 2.60 -15.02
CA VAL A 403 28.85 3.13 -15.82
C VAL A 403 29.08 4.63 -15.98
N GLY A 404 29.64 5.06 -17.11
CA GLY A 404 30.03 6.45 -17.36
C GLY A 404 28.82 7.38 -17.53
N TRP A 405 27.84 6.96 -18.34
CA TRP A 405 26.58 7.69 -18.51
C TRP A 405 25.39 6.76 -18.72
N VAL A 406 24.20 7.33 -18.58
CA VAL A 406 22.93 6.60 -18.62
C VAL A 406 21.90 7.32 -19.49
N SER A 407 21.16 6.53 -20.27
CA SER A 407 19.85 6.88 -20.81
C SER A 407 18.75 6.30 -19.90
N GLN A 408 17.49 6.27 -20.35
CA GLN A 408 16.38 5.77 -19.52
C GLN A 408 16.62 4.34 -19.00
N GLU A 409 16.81 3.38 -19.91
CA GLU A 409 16.98 1.94 -19.59
C GLU A 409 18.41 1.41 -19.84
N HIS A 410 19.29 2.24 -20.40
CA HIS A 410 20.61 1.83 -20.85
C HIS A 410 21.71 2.56 -20.10
N GLY A 411 22.72 1.82 -19.64
CA GLY A 411 23.97 2.37 -19.10
C GLY A 411 25.14 2.03 -20.02
N ILE A 412 26.06 2.97 -20.21
CA ILE A 412 27.30 2.73 -20.97
C ILE A 412 28.44 2.49 -19.99
N LEU A 413 29.02 1.28 -20.05
CA LEU A 413 30.26 0.95 -19.39
C LEU A 413 31.43 1.57 -20.15
N GLN A 414 32.27 2.29 -19.41
CA GLN A 414 33.49 2.91 -19.92
C GLN A 414 34.67 2.57 -19.02
N TRP A 415 35.86 2.54 -19.61
CA TRP A 415 37.09 2.35 -18.85
C TRP A 415 37.48 3.64 -18.14
N ARG A 416 37.79 3.55 -16.84
CA ARG A 416 38.33 4.63 -16.02
C ARG A 416 39.75 4.32 -15.59
N SER A 417 40.64 5.30 -15.73
CA SER A 417 41.99 5.28 -15.17
C SER A 417 42.04 6.24 -13.98
N GLY A 418 41.88 5.70 -12.76
CA GLY A 418 41.84 6.47 -11.51
C GLY A 418 43.19 6.56 -10.79
N GLY A 419 44.14 5.65 -11.08
CA GLY A 419 45.47 5.64 -10.48
C GLY A 419 46.55 5.08 -11.41
N ASN A 420 47.76 4.85 -10.88
CA ASN A 420 48.94 4.39 -11.64
C ASN A 420 48.99 2.87 -11.88
N LYS A 421 47.92 2.13 -11.56
CA LYS A 421 47.87 0.67 -11.74
C LYS A 421 47.63 0.34 -13.21
N GLU A 422 48.53 -0.46 -13.81
CA GLU A 422 48.27 -1.08 -15.11
C GLU A 422 47.16 -2.13 -14.99
N ALA A 423 46.18 -2.05 -15.88
CA ALA A 423 45.04 -2.94 -15.91
C ALA A 423 45.40 -4.29 -16.52
N THR A 424 45.08 -5.36 -15.79
CA THR A 424 45.22 -6.74 -16.26
C THR A 424 44.23 -7.03 -17.39
N GLU A 425 44.53 -8.05 -18.21
CA GLU A 425 43.62 -8.48 -19.26
C GLU A 425 42.30 -9.03 -18.70
N ALA A 426 42.33 -9.64 -17.52
CA ALA A 426 41.13 -10.09 -16.81
C ALA A 426 40.22 -8.91 -16.43
N GLU A 427 40.77 -7.79 -15.93
CA GLU A 427 40.00 -6.60 -15.57
C GLU A 427 39.33 -5.94 -16.79
N LYS A 428 39.99 -5.95 -17.96
CA LYS A 428 39.46 -5.39 -19.21
C LYS A 428 38.40 -6.26 -19.87
N LYS A 429 38.40 -7.57 -19.61
CA LYS A 429 37.49 -8.52 -20.27
C LYS A 429 36.02 -8.25 -19.91
N LEU A 430 35.17 -8.18 -20.94
CA LEU A 430 33.71 -8.17 -20.85
C LEU A 430 33.14 -9.13 -21.90
N GLU A 431 32.00 -9.73 -21.62
CA GLU A 431 31.31 -10.65 -22.54
C GLU A 431 29.83 -10.27 -22.68
N VAL A 432 29.25 -10.42 -23.87
CA VAL A 432 27.80 -10.23 -24.08
C VAL A 432 27.04 -11.35 -23.38
N GLY A 433 25.97 -11.00 -22.66
CA GLY A 433 25.22 -11.90 -21.78
C GLY A 433 25.82 -12.05 -20.38
N GLN A 434 27.00 -11.46 -20.12
CA GLN A 434 27.60 -11.46 -18.79
C GLN A 434 26.74 -10.64 -17.83
N LYS A 435 26.37 -11.23 -16.68
CA LYS A 435 25.73 -10.50 -15.59
C LYS A 435 26.77 -9.92 -14.66
N LEU A 436 26.57 -8.66 -14.33
CA LEU A 436 27.41 -7.85 -13.45
C LEU A 436 26.58 -7.36 -12.28
N ARG A 437 27.19 -7.29 -11.11
CA ARG A 437 26.65 -6.48 -10.01
C ARG A 437 27.31 -5.12 -10.03
N LEU A 438 26.52 -4.08 -9.80
CA LEU A 438 26.94 -2.69 -9.82
C LEU A 438 26.78 -2.12 -8.40
N TRP A 439 27.84 -1.55 -7.85
CA TRP A 439 27.75 -0.66 -6.70
C TRP A 439 27.13 0.66 -7.14
N PRO A 440 25.96 1.05 -6.60
CA PRO A 440 25.33 2.30 -6.96
C PRO A 440 26.02 3.50 -6.28
N ASN A 441 25.86 4.68 -6.86
CA ASN A 441 26.25 5.92 -6.19
C ASN A 441 25.41 6.20 -4.94
N HIS A 442 24.09 5.97 -5.02
CA HIS A 442 23.19 6.27 -3.91
C HIS A 442 22.11 5.20 -3.71
N ALA A 443 22.26 4.40 -2.64
CA ALA A 443 21.40 3.25 -2.37
C ALA A 443 19.92 3.60 -2.18
N CYS A 444 19.62 4.75 -1.56
CA CYS A 444 18.25 5.20 -1.34
C CYS A 444 17.48 5.39 -2.67
N ILE A 445 18.15 6.01 -3.64
CA ILE A 445 17.54 6.38 -4.93
C ILE A 445 17.48 5.18 -5.84
N THR A 446 18.60 4.49 -6.05
CA THR A 446 18.66 3.25 -6.84
C THR A 446 17.67 2.21 -6.30
N GLY A 447 17.61 2.04 -4.98
CA GLY A 447 16.67 1.11 -4.36
C GLY A 447 15.22 1.43 -4.71
N SER A 448 14.82 2.71 -4.73
CA SER A 448 13.41 3.16 -4.81
C SER A 448 12.58 2.59 -5.98
N HIS A 449 13.23 2.19 -7.08
CA HIS A 449 12.59 1.61 -8.25
C HIS A 449 12.10 0.16 -8.01
N PHE A 450 12.78 -0.58 -7.14
CA PHE A 450 12.54 -2.01 -6.94
C PHE A 450 11.55 -2.29 -5.81
N GLY A 451 10.64 -3.23 -6.06
CA GLY A 451 9.61 -3.64 -5.11
C GLY A 451 10.08 -4.66 -4.08
N TRP A 452 11.24 -5.28 -4.29
CA TRP A 452 11.86 -6.23 -3.38
C TRP A 452 13.38 -6.26 -3.59
N TYR A 453 14.08 -6.84 -2.62
CA TYR A 453 15.47 -7.26 -2.74
C TYR A 453 15.55 -8.78 -2.90
N PHE A 454 16.40 -9.24 -3.81
CA PHE A 454 16.93 -10.60 -3.77
C PHE A 454 18.04 -10.64 -2.72
N VAL A 455 17.81 -11.39 -1.65
CA VAL A 455 18.73 -11.42 -0.51
C VAL A 455 19.71 -12.55 -0.70
N VAL A 456 20.99 -12.25 -0.61
CA VAL A 456 22.09 -13.22 -0.65
C VAL A 456 22.88 -13.15 0.63
N ASP A 457 23.52 -14.26 0.99
CA ASP A 457 24.52 -14.33 2.05
C ASP A 457 25.86 -14.65 1.37
N GLU A 458 26.66 -13.63 1.07
CA GLU A 458 27.88 -13.83 0.27
C GLU A 458 28.95 -14.65 1.00
N ASP A 459 28.85 -14.79 2.32
CA ASP A 459 29.70 -15.68 3.09
C ASP A 459 29.38 -17.17 2.75
N LYS A 460 28.25 -17.43 2.09
CA LYS A 460 27.75 -18.74 1.65
C LYS A 460 27.64 -18.89 0.13
N GLY A 461 27.91 -17.84 -0.65
CA GLY A 461 27.88 -17.85 -2.11
C GLY A 461 26.85 -16.89 -2.72
N ASP A 462 26.42 -17.18 -3.96
CA ASP A 462 25.52 -16.32 -4.73
C ASP A 462 24.06 -16.82 -4.78
N GLU A 463 23.73 -17.78 -3.91
CA GLU A 463 22.38 -18.30 -3.73
C GLU A 463 21.48 -17.29 -3.02
N ILE A 464 20.24 -17.18 -3.51
CA ILE A 464 19.20 -16.34 -2.93
C ILE A 464 18.66 -17.04 -1.68
N VAL A 465 18.85 -16.43 -0.52
CA VAL A 465 18.46 -16.98 0.78
C VAL A 465 17.09 -16.47 1.27
N ASP A 466 16.66 -15.30 0.79
CA ASP A 466 15.34 -14.71 1.11
C ASP A 466 14.94 -13.67 0.06
N ILE A 467 13.69 -13.20 0.14
CA ILE A 467 13.16 -12.07 -0.61
C ILE A 467 12.61 -11.05 0.37
N TRP A 468 13.16 -9.83 0.37
CA TRP A 468 12.69 -8.76 1.25
C TRP A 468 11.86 -7.74 0.49
N VAL A 469 10.56 -7.69 0.77
CA VAL A 469 9.61 -6.79 0.09
C VAL A 469 9.76 -5.37 0.63
N ARG A 470 9.80 -4.40 -0.29
CA ARG A 470 9.96 -2.97 0.01
C ARG A 470 8.65 -2.23 -0.09
N THR A 471 8.36 -1.36 0.87
CA THR A 471 7.26 -0.39 0.72
C THR A 471 7.64 0.74 -0.25
N ARG A 472 6.70 1.15 -1.12
CA ARG A 472 6.91 2.20 -2.13
C ARG A 472 6.00 3.40 -1.86
N ALA A 473 6.56 4.59 -2.01
CA ALA A 473 5.80 5.84 -1.89
C ALA A 473 4.95 6.06 -3.14
N HIS A 474 3.67 6.40 -2.94
CA HIS A 474 2.61 6.69 -3.94
C HIS A 474 1.72 5.53 -4.41
N SER A 475 2.01 4.30 -4.03
CA SER A 475 0.91 3.37 -3.77
C SER A 475 0.53 3.58 -2.31
N SER A 476 -0.54 4.33 -2.05
CA SER A 476 -1.29 4.07 -0.82
C SER A 476 -1.84 2.66 -1.00
N PRO A 477 -1.37 1.63 -0.28
CA PRO A 477 -2.37 0.76 0.30
C PRO A 477 -3.18 1.72 1.16
N ARG A 478 -4.44 1.99 0.83
CA ARG A 478 -5.32 2.24 1.96
C ARG A 478 -5.27 0.92 2.71
N GLN A 479 -4.46 0.86 3.77
CA GLN A 479 -4.81 0.04 4.91
C GLN A 479 -6.19 0.57 5.30
N GLY A 480 -7.22 -0.06 4.73
CA GLY A 480 -8.50 -0.11 5.39
C GLY A 480 -8.23 -0.85 6.68
N ASP A 481 -8.00 -0.10 7.75
CA ASP A 481 -8.44 -0.42 9.09
C ASP A 481 -8.56 -1.92 9.43
N ASP A 482 -7.44 -2.64 9.56
CA ASP A 482 -7.43 -3.95 10.23
C ASP A 482 -7.38 -3.73 11.74
N GLY A 483 -8.53 -3.26 12.20
CA GLY A 483 -8.97 -3.05 13.57
C GLY A 483 -10.50 -3.02 13.69
N ALA A 484 -11.21 -2.98 12.56
CA ALA A 484 -12.55 -3.52 12.43
C ALA A 484 -12.66 -4.12 11.03
N ALA A 485 -12.28 -5.39 10.87
CA ALA A 485 -12.49 -6.23 9.68
C ALA A 485 -13.42 -5.59 8.64
N ALA A 486 -12.93 -4.70 7.76
CA ALA A 486 -13.70 -3.76 6.94
C ALA A 486 -15.19 -3.58 7.36
N ALA A 487 -15.49 -3.24 8.63
CA ALA A 487 -16.77 -3.53 9.30
C ALA A 487 -17.70 -4.43 8.46
N ALA A 488 -17.37 -5.73 8.35
CA ALA A 488 -17.86 -6.63 7.30
C ALA A 488 -19.32 -6.31 6.98
N ARG A 489 -19.58 -5.63 5.85
CA ARG A 489 -20.92 -5.23 5.44
C ARG A 489 -21.62 -6.50 4.99
N PRO A 490 -22.34 -7.19 5.88
CA PRO A 490 -22.64 -8.57 5.63
C PRO A 490 -23.72 -8.63 4.53
N LEU A 491 -23.60 -9.64 3.68
CA LEU A 491 -24.65 -9.98 2.74
C LEU A 491 -25.88 -10.42 3.54
N ARG A 492 -27.02 -9.75 3.33
CA ARG A 492 -28.24 -9.94 4.10
C ARG A 492 -29.40 -10.33 3.19
N ARG A 493 -30.46 -10.84 3.80
CA ARG A 493 -31.75 -11.04 3.12
C ARG A 493 -32.33 -9.70 2.67
N GLY A 494 -33.03 -9.69 1.54
CA GLY A 494 -33.76 -8.51 1.04
C GLY A 494 -33.46 -8.09 -0.39
N ILE A 495 -33.72 -6.82 -0.70
CA ILE A 495 -33.72 -6.29 -2.06
C ILE A 495 -32.40 -5.60 -2.38
N TYR A 496 -31.78 -6.03 -3.47
CA TYR A 496 -30.58 -5.43 -4.04
C TYR A 496 -30.86 -4.89 -5.44
N VAL A 497 -30.40 -3.68 -5.73
CA VAL A 497 -30.68 -3.04 -7.01
C VAL A 497 -29.43 -3.04 -7.89
N PRO A 498 -29.43 -3.75 -9.05
CA PRO A 498 -28.38 -3.64 -10.05
C PRO A 498 -28.53 -2.32 -10.81
N THR A 499 -27.73 -1.33 -10.44
CA THR A 499 -27.85 0.05 -10.92
C THR A 499 -27.47 0.19 -12.38
N VAL A 500 -28.08 1.16 -13.06
CA VAL A 500 -27.68 1.58 -14.41
C VAL A 500 -26.46 2.51 -14.35
N ALA A 501 -25.65 2.52 -15.42
CA ALA A 501 -24.62 3.52 -15.62
C ALA A 501 -25.21 4.76 -16.31
N PHE A 502 -24.71 5.95 -16.00
CA PHE A 502 -25.20 7.20 -16.59
C PHE A 502 -24.14 7.82 -17.48
N PHE A 503 -24.57 8.42 -18.59
CA PHE A 503 -23.68 9.01 -19.58
C PHE A 503 -24.21 10.36 -20.03
N ASP A 504 -23.28 11.24 -20.39
CA ASP A 504 -23.59 12.47 -21.11
C ASP A 504 -24.19 12.12 -22.49
N PRO A 505 -25.33 12.73 -22.87
CA PRO A 505 -26.06 12.36 -24.08
C PRO A 505 -25.35 12.76 -25.39
N ASP A 506 -24.37 13.66 -25.33
CA ASP A 506 -23.67 14.18 -26.49
C ASP A 506 -22.27 13.55 -26.63
N THR A 507 -21.55 13.37 -25.52
CA THR A 507 -20.17 12.87 -25.52
C THR A 507 -20.05 11.37 -25.25
N ASP A 508 -21.09 10.70 -24.75
CA ASP A 508 -21.06 9.35 -24.16
C ASP A 508 -20.16 9.21 -22.93
N GLU A 509 -19.54 10.28 -22.42
CA GLU A 509 -18.70 10.21 -21.22
C GLU A 509 -19.56 9.83 -20.01
N LEU A 510 -18.98 9.07 -19.06
CA LEU A 510 -19.67 8.71 -17.83
C LEU A 510 -20.13 9.98 -17.07
N ASP A 511 -21.31 9.93 -16.46
CA ASP A 511 -21.83 10.98 -15.56
C ASP A 511 -21.80 10.50 -14.09
N PRO A 512 -20.72 10.83 -13.34
CA PRO A 512 -20.62 10.52 -11.93
C PRO A 512 -21.67 11.23 -11.06
N LYS A 513 -22.16 12.40 -11.47
CA LYS A 513 -23.14 13.16 -10.67
C LYS A 513 -24.49 12.45 -10.70
N ALA A 514 -24.93 12.00 -11.88
CA ALA A 514 -26.13 11.19 -12.01
C ALA A 514 -25.98 9.85 -11.28
N THR A 515 -24.81 9.22 -11.36
CA THR A 515 -24.48 7.99 -10.62
C THR A 515 -24.65 8.17 -9.12
N ALA A 516 -24.04 9.22 -8.55
CA ALA A 516 -24.15 9.54 -7.12
C ALA A 516 -25.59 9.82 -6.70
N ARG A 517 -26.31 10.68 -7.44
CA ARG A 517 -27.72 11.02 -7.17
C ARG A 517 -28.60 9.77 -7.16
N HIS A 518 -28.41 8.89 -8.14
CA HIS A 518 -29.21 7.67 -8.26
C HIS A 518 -28.95 6.71 -7.09
N ALA A 519 -27.69 6.50 -6.73
CA ALA A 519 -27.30 5.65 -5.60
C ALA A 519 -27.93 6.15 -4.28
N THR A 520 -27.86 7.45 -4.00
CA THR A 520 -28.45 8.05 -2.79
C THR A 520 -29.97 7.91 -2.76
N ARG A 521 -30.67 8.12 -3.89
CA ARG A 521 -32.14 7.93 -3.96
C ARG A 521 -32.53 6.50 -3.64
N LEU A 522 -31.84 5.54 -4.27
CA LEU A 522 -32.12 4.12 -4.05
C LEU A 522 -31.87 3.72 -2.60
N ALA A 523 -30.76 4.17 -2.00
CA ALA A 523 -30.46 3.88 -0.60
C ALA A 523 -31.53 4.40 0.38
N GLY A 524 -32.10 5.59 0.10
CA GLY A 524 -33.23 6.16 0.86
C GLY A 524 -34.55 5.40 0.73
N SER A 525 -34.63 4.40 -0.14
CA SER A 525 -35.85 3.62 -0.38
C SER A 525 -35.92 2.34 0.47
N GLY A 526 -34.99 2.13 1.42
CA GLY A 526 -35.01 0.96 2.31
C GLY A 526 -34.59 -0.36 1.64
N ILE A 527 -33.88 -0.29 0.51
CA ILE A 527 -33.24 -1.47 -0.09
C ILE A 527 -32.05 -1.93 0.79
N THR A 528 -31.69 -3.21 0.67
CA THR A 528 -30.62 -3.83 1.45
C THR A 528 -29.22 -3.51 0.90
N GLY A 529 -29.09 -3.35 -0.41
CA GLY A 529 -27.79 -3.08 -1.03
C GLY A 529 -27.87 -2.71 -2.51
N LEU A 530 -26.71 -2.36 -3.07
CA LEU A 530 -26.57 -2.01 -4.49
C LEU A 530 -25.67 -3.01 -5.20
N ALA A 531 -25.92 -3.21 -6.49
CA ALA A 531 -25.01 -3.90 -7.39
C ALA A 531 -24.64 -2.97 -8.55
N VAL A 532 -23.35 -2.68 -8.74
CA VAL A 532 -22.86 -1.88 -9.87
C VAL A 532 -22.24 -2.76 -10.93
N GLN A 533 -22.12 -2.26 -12.16
CA GLN A 533 -21.43 -2.95 -13.26
C GLN A 533 -22.01 -4.35 -13.58
N GLY A 534 -23.31 -4.55 -13.35
CA GLY A 534 -24.03 -5.69 -13.91
C GLY A 534 -24.42 -5.46 -15.37
N SER A 535 -25.27 -6.33 -15.92
CA SER A 535 -25.83 -6.17 -17.27
C SER A 535 -26.56 -4.83 -17.44
N ASN A 536 -27.38 -4.42 -16.45
CA ASN A 536 -28.03 -3.10 -16.43
C ASN A 536 -27.06 -1.93 -16.28
N GLY A 537 -25.90 -2.17 -15.66
CA GLY A 537 -24.83 -1.18 -15.52
C GLY A 537 -24.00 -1.01 -16.79
N GLU A 538 -24.39 -1.66 -17.90
CA GLU A 538 -23.71 -1.59 -19.20
C GLU A 538 -22.21 -1.89 -19.09
N ALA A 539 -21.83 -2.82 -18.21
CA ALA A 539 -20.43 -3.04 -17.84
C ALA A 539 -19.51 -3.37 -19.03
N VAL A 540 -20.05 -4.02 -20.06
CA VAL A 540 -19.34 -4.34 -21.30
C VAL A 540 -19.07 -3.11 -22.18
N HIS A 541 -19.74 -1.98 -21.92
CA HIS A 541 -19.49 -0.69 -22.58
C HIS A 541 -18.62 0.26 -21.76
N LEU A 542 -18.24 -0.12 -20.54
CA LEU A 542 -17.40 0.70 -19.67
C LEU A 542 -15.91 0.38 -19.90
N LEU A 543 -15.09 1.41 -20.00
CA LEU A 543 -13.64 1.30 -19.94
C LEU A 543 -13.21 0.91 -18.52
N SER A 544 -12.04 0.27 -18.36
CA SER A 544 -11.54 -0.14 -17.04
C SER A 544 -11.50 0.99 -16.01
N HIS A 545 -11.12 2.20 -16.40
CA HIS A 545 -11.09 3.34 -15.48
C HIS A 545 -12.50 3.84 -15.12
N GLU A 546 -13.47 3.70 -16.03
CA GLU A 546 -14.86 4.08 -15.78
C GLU A 546 -15.56 3.10 -14.85
N ARG A 547 -15.26 1.80 -14.98
CA ARG A 547 -15.66 0.78 -14.01
C ARG A 547 -15.21 1.19 -12.61
N SER A 548 -13.92 1.52 -12.46
CA SER A 548 -13.40 2.02 -11.19
C SER A 548 -14.12 3.28 -10.68
N LEU A 549 -14.38 4.22 -11.59
CA LEU A 549 -15.07 5.47 -11.26
C LEU A 549 -16.51 5.22 -10.78
N VAL A 550 -17.29 4.36 -11.44
CA VAL A 550 -18.66 4.00 -11.02
C VAL A 550 -18.67 3.45 -9.60
N THR A 551 -17.77 2.52 -9.27
CA THR A 551 -17.71 1.92 -7.93
C THR A 551 -17.35 2.95 -6.87
N LYS A 552 -16.28 3.74 -7.11
CA LYS A 552 -15.83 4.79 -6.18
C LYS A 552 -16.90 5.83 -5.95
N THR A 553 -17.54 6.31 -7.01
CA THR A 553 -18.61 7.31 -6.94
C THR A 553 -19.81 6.77 -6.17
N THR A 554 -20.20 5.52 -6.41
CA THR A 554 -21.32 4.89 -5.70
C THR A 554 -21.01 4.75 -4.21
N ARG A 555 -19.84 4.19 -3.84
CA ARG A 555 -19.42 4.04 -2.44
C ARG A 555 -19.36 5.40 -1.73
N ALA A 556 -18.73 6.40 -2.35
CA ALA A 556 -18.63 7.74 -1.79
C ALA A 556 -20.02 8.40 -1.59
N ALA A 557 -20.96 8.20 -2.53
CA ALA A 557 -22.32 8.71 -2.41
C ALA A 557 -23.10 8.05 -1.27
N LEU A 558 -22.95 6.72 -1.10
CA LEU A 558 -23.54 5.99 0.02
C LEU A 558 -22.98 6.47 1.35
N ASP A 559 -21.65 6.62 1.46
CA ASP A 559 -20.99 7.09 2.68
C ASP A 559 -21.42 8.51 3.06
N ALA A 560 -21.42 9.42 2.07
CA ALA A 560 -21.83 10.81 2.29
C ALA A 560 -23.30 10.94 2.71
N ALA A 561 -24.16 10.00 2.29
CA ALA A 561 -25.57 9.96 2.65
C ALA A 561 -25.85 9.16 3.95
N GLY A 562 -24.82 8.67 4.65
CA GLY A 562 -24.97 7.94 5.92
C GLY A 562 -25.22 6.43 5.79
N TYR A 563 -25.22 5.88 4.57
CA TYR A 563 -25.40 4.45 4.29
C TYR A 563 -24.07 3.68 4.28
N THR A 564 -23.22 3.97 5.28
CA THR A 564 -21.87 3.37 5.40
C THR A 564 -21.89 1.86 5.64
N HIS A 565 -23.02 1.30 6.07
CA HIS A 565 -23.22 -0.12 6.35
C HIS A 565 -23.80 -0.90 5.15
N MET A 566 -24.24 -0.20 4.09
CA MET A 566 -24.91 -0.81 2.95
C MET A 566 -23.89 -1.55 2.06
N PRO A 567 -24.06 -2.87 1.81
CA PRO A 567 -23.17 -3.65 0.94
C PRO A 567 -23.27 -3.23 -0.53
N LEU A 568 -22.11 -3.19 -1.19
CA LEU A 568 -21.94 -2.88 -2.60
C LEU A 568 -21.37 -4.09 -3.36
N LEU A 569 -22.19 -4.71 -4.18
CA LEU A 569 -21.81 -5.77 -5.10
C LEU A 569 -21.24 -5.14 -6.38
N VAL A 570 -20.11 -5.63 -6.88
CA VAL A 570 -19.46 -5.10 -8.08
C VAL A 570 -19.37 -6.19 -9.14
N GLY A 571 -19.87 -5.91 -10.35
CA GLY A 571 -19.73 -6.81 -11.47
C GLY A 571 -18.27 -6.97 -11.88
N CYS A 572 -17.73 -8.18 -11.72
CA CYS A 572 -16.33 -8.49 -12.00
C CYS A 572 -16.15 -9.55 -13.10
N GLY A 573 -17.24 -10.01 -13.72
CA GLY A 573 -17.18 -11.01 -14.80
C GLY A 573 -16.37 -10.51 -16.01
N ALA A 574 -15.52 -11.40 -16.53
CA ALA A 574 -14.77 -11.23 -17.77
C ALA A 574 -14.63 -12.57 -18.50
N GLN A 575 -14.07 -12.57 -19.71
CA GLN A 575 -13.94 -13.77 -20.54
C GLN A 575 -12.72 -14.64 -20.18
N SER A 576 -11.88 -14.19 -19.24
CA SER A 576 -10.72 -14.93 -18.72
C SER A 576 -10.65 -14.90 -17.19
N THR A 577 -10.05 -15.92 -16.59
CA THR A 577 -9.83 -16.01 -15.13
C THR A 577 -8.96 -14.85 -14.63
N ILE A 578 -7.85 -14.54 -15.32
CA ILE A 578 -6.91 -13.51 -14.89
C ILE A 578 -7.55 -12.11 -14.88
N GLU A 579 -8.34 -11.79 -15.91
CA GLU A 579 -9.04 -10.51 -15.97
C GLU A 579 -10.15 -10.44 -14.92
N THR A 580 -10.90 -11.52 -14.72
CA THR A 580 -11.93 -11.58 -13.67
C THR A 580 -11.32 -11.34 -12.28
N VAL A 581 -10.17 -11.97 -11.98
CA VAL A 581 -9.43 -11.75 -10.73
C VAL A 581 -8.91 -10.31 -10.62
N ALA A 582 -8.38 -9.73 -11.69
CA ALA A 582 -7.95 -8.34 -11.71
C ALA A 582 -9.11 -7.38 -11.39
N LEU A 583 -10.29 -7.64 -11.95
CA LEU A 583 -11.50 -6.87 -11.67
C LEU A 583 -12.00 -7.05 -10.24
N CYS A 584 -11.89 -8.24 -9.65
CA CYS A 584 -12.22 -8.47 -8.24
C CYS A 584 -11.29 -7.66 -7.31
N ARG A 585 -9.99 -7.65 -7.62
CA ARG A 585 -9.00 -6.85 -6.86
C ARG A 585 -9.26 -5.35 -6.97
N GLN A 586 -9.56 -4.88 -8.18
CA GLN A 586 -9.90 -3.47 -8.40
C GLN A 586 -11.21 -3.09 -7.68
N ALA A 587 -12.23 -3.95 -7.73
CA ALA A 587 -13.49 -3.75 -7.02
C ALA A 587 -13.28 -3.61 -5.51
N ALA A 588 -12.47 -4.49 -4.91
CA ALA A 588 -12.11 -4.39 -3.49
C ALA A 588 -11.40 -3.07 -3.16
N ALA A 589 -10.43 -2.67 -3.99
CA ALA A 589 -9.70 -1.41 -3.81
C ALA A 589 -10.60 -0.16 -3.96
N ASP A 590 -11.66 -0.27 -4.75
CA ASP A 590 -12.60 0.82 -5.03
C ASP A 590 -13.76 0.92 -4.04
N GLY A 591 -13.83 0.02 -3.05
CA GLY A 591 -14.83 0.00 -1.99
C GLY A 591 -16.03 -0.89 -2.26
N GLY A 592 -15.90 -1.87 -3.16
CA GLY A 592 -16.84 -2.97 -3.31
C GLY A 592 -16.65 -4.04 -2.24
N ASP A 593 -17.75 -4.62 -1.77
CA ASP A 593 -17.78 -5.61 -0.69
C ASP A 593 -17.86 -7.05 -1.23
N TYR A 594 -18.46 -7.24 -2.42
CA TYR A 594 -18.68 -8.54 -3.05
C TYR A 594 -18.48 -8.46 -4.56
N ALA A 595 -17.95 -9.52 -5.17
CA ALA A 595 -17.83 -9.62 -6.62
C ALA A 595 -18.98 -10.43 -7.22
N LEU A 596 -19.76 -9.82 -8.12
CA LEU A 596 -20.81 -10.49 -8.89
C LEU A 596 -20.23 -10.95 -10.24
N VAL A 597 -20.13 -12.26 -10.45
CA VAL A 597 -19.34 -12.83 -11.55
C VAL A 597 -20.18 -13.73 -12.46
N LEU A 598 -20.26 -13.37 -13.74
CA LEU A 598 -20.82 -14.23 -14.80
C LEU A 598 -19.79 -15.30 -15.23
N PRO A 599 -20.21 -16.49 -15.68
CA PRO A 599 -19.29 -17.42 -16.31
C PRO A 599 -18.74 -16.82 -17.63
N PRO A 600 -17.49 -17.12 -18.01
CA PRO A 600 -17.00 -16.79 -19.35
C PRO A 600 -17.83 -17.55 -20.38
N SER A 601 -18.04 -16.99 -21.58
CA SER A 601 -18.97 -17.58 -22.55
C SER A 601 -18.51 -17.54 -24.00
N TYR A 602 -17.51 -16.72 -24.33
CA TYR A 602 -17.06 -16.54 -25.70
C TYR A 602 -16.57 -17.85 -26.33
N TYR A 603 -15.83 -18.67 -25.58
CA TYR A 603 -15.32 -19.98 -26.02
C TYR A 603 -16.13 -21.16 -25.48
N SER A 604 -17.42 -20.97 -25.20
CA SER A 604 -18.29 -21.99 -24.60
C SER A 604 -18.33 -23.32 -25.37
N GLY A 605 -18.18 -23.28 -26.69
CA GLY A 605 -18.10 -24.48 -27.53
C GLY A 605 -16.85 -25.35 -27.31
N LEU A 606 -15.83 -24.83 -26.62
CA LEU A 606 -14.61 -25.56 -26.23
C LEU A 606 -14.63 -26.00 -24.77
N PHE A 607 -15.65 -25.62 -24.00
CA PHE A 607 -15.71 -25.94 -22.59
C PHE A 607 -16.02 -27.42 -22.37
N ALA A 608 -15.44 -27.97 -21.31
CA ALA A 608 -15.72 -29.33 -20.89
C ALA A 608 -17.21 -29.50 -20.54
N ALA A 609 -17.74 -30.69 -20.84
CA ALA A 609 -19.12 -31.04 -20.58
C ALA A 609 -19.51 -30.90 -19.09
N GLY A 610 -20.81 -30.79 -18.82
CA GLY A 610 -21.33 -30.77 -17.44
C GLY A 610 -20.95 -29.55 -16.61
N ASN A 611 -20.62 -28.42 -17.25
CA ASN A 611 -20.13 -27.19 -16.62
C ASN A 611 -18.78 -27.34 -15.86
N ALA A 612 -17.96 -28.36 -16.16
CA ALA A 612 -16.68 -28.57 -15.46
C ALA A 612 -15.72 -27.37 -15.61
N THR A 613 -15.56 -26.82 -16.82
CA THR A 613 -14.74 -25.61 -17.04
C THR A 613 -15.28 -24.39 -16.27
N VAL A 614 -16.60 -24.29 -16.13
CA VAL A 614 -17.23 -23.18 -15.38
C VAL A 614 -16.97 -23.33 -13.88
N ARG A 615 -17.05 -24.55 -13.34
CA ARG A 615 -16.69 -24.84 -11.96
C ARG A 615 -15.24 -24.48 -11.67
N ASP A 616 -14.31 -24.92 -12.52
CA ASP A 616 -12.88 -24.68 -12.33
C ASP A 616 -12.57 -23.17 -12.42
N PHE A 617 -13.24 -22.45 -13.32
CA PHE A 617 -13.18 -20.98 -13.39
C PHE A 617 -13.62 -20.32 -12.09
N PHE A 618 -14.80 -20.64 -11.57
CA PHE A 618 -15.30 -20.02 -10.33
C PHE A 618 -14.43 -20.36 -9.12
N THR A 619 -13.91 -21.58 -9.05
CA THR A 619 -12.98 -22.00 -7.98
C THR A 619 -11.70 -21.16 -8.04
N ALA A 620 -11.06 -21.06 -9.21
CA ALA A 620 -9.84 -20.26 -9.38
C ALA A 620 -10.05 -18.76 -9.12
N VAL A 621 -11.20 -18.20 -9.49
CA VAL A 621 -11.55 -16.82 -9.18
C VAL A 621 -11.76 -16.63 -7.68
N ALA A 622 -12.48 -17.55 -7.03
CA ALA A 622 -12.75 -17.48 -5.60
C ALA A 622 -11.48 -17.67 -4.75
N ASP A 623 -10.54 -18.52 -5.16
CA ASP A 623 -9.23 -18.70 -4.50
C ASP A 623 -8.39 -17.42 -4.50
N ALA A 624 -8.49 -16.61 -5.56
CA ALA A 624 -7.62 -15.45 -5.78
C ALA A 624 -8.28 -14.09 -5.47
N SER A 625 -9.60 -14.06 -5.25
CA SER A 625 -10.35 -12.83 -5.01
C SER A 625 -10.22 -12.35 -3.57
N PRO A 626 -9.89 -11.05 -3.34
CA PRO A 626 -9.83 -10.48 -1.99
C PRO A 626 -11.21 -10.19 -1.38
N ILE A 627 -12.29 -10.28 -2.17
CA ILE A 627 -13.68 -10.11 -1.72
C ILE A 627 -14.52 -11.32 -2.13
N PRO A 628 -15.58 -11.67 -1.38
CA PRO A 628 -16.34 -12.89 -1.66
C PRO A 628 -17.13 -12.84 -2.97
N ILE A 629 -17.30 -14.01 -3.58
CA ILE A 629 -17.92 -14.18 -4.90
C ILE A 629 -19.41 -14.50 -4.76
N ILE A 630 -20.22 -13.81 -5.56
CA ILE A 630 -21.61 -14.17 -5.87
C ILE A 630 -21.67 -14.62 -7.32
N ILE A 631 -22.07 -15.86 -7.53
CA ILE A 631 -22.22 -16.45 -8.87
C ILE A 631 -23.40 -15.78 -9.57
N TYR A 632 -23.19 -15.17 -10.73
CA TYR A 632 -24.25 -14.63 -11.56
C TYR A 632 -24.63 -15.67 -12.63
N ASN A 633 -25.74 -16.37 -12.44
CA ASN A 633 -26.24 -17.34 -13.42
C ASN A 633 -27.28 -16.69 -14.35
N TYR A 634 -26.84 -16.23 -15.52
CA TYR A 634 -27.68 -15.53 -16.49
C TYR A 634 -27.43 -15.97 -17.95
N PRO A 635 -28.10 -17.04 -18.42
CA PRO A 635 -27.92 -17.59 -19.77
C PRO A 635 -28.20 -16.61 -20.92
N GLY A 636 -29.03 -15.60 -20.68
CA GLY A 636 -29.32 -14.54 -21.66
C GLY A 636 -28.12 -13.60 -21.91
N ALA A 637 -27.28 -13.36 -20.89
CA ALA A 637 -26.06 -12.57 -21.04
C ALA A 637 -24.81 -13.42 -21.36
N THR A 638 -24.85 -14.72 -21.04
CA THR A 638 -23.79 -15.69 -21.34
C THR A 638 -24.36 -16.75 -22.28
N PRO A 639 -24.33 -16.53 -23.61
CA PRO A 639 -25.14 -17.24 -24.60
C PRO A 639 -25.33 -18.73 -24.32
N GLY A 640 -26.46 -19.07 -23.68
CA GLY A 640 -26.86 -20.45 -23.38
C GLY A 640 -26.13 -21.16 -22.24
N ILE A 641 -25.15 -20.54 -21.59
CA ILE A 641 -24.50 -21.11 -20.40
C ILE A 641 -25.43 -20.96 -19.20
N ASP A 642 -26.06 -22.06 -18.83
CA ASP A 642 -26.82 -22.20 -17.59
C ASP A 642 -26.09 -23.16 -16.64
N ILE A 643 -25.70 -22.68 -15.47
CA ILE A 643 -24.98 -23.49 -14.48
C ILE A 643 -25.98 -24.43 -13.80
N ASN A 644 -25.70 -25.73 -13.84
CA ASN A 644 -26.59 -26.73 -13.26
C ASN A 644 -26.59 -26.70 -11.71
N SER A 645 -27.60 -27.33 -11.09
CA SER A 645 -27.75 -27.37 -9.63
C SER A 645 -26.57 -28.02 -8.92
N ASP A 646 -26.04 -29.12 -9.47
CA ASP A 646 -25.00 -29.91 -8.80
C ASP A 646 -23.70 -29.13 -8.69
N VAL A 647 -23.32 -28.42 -9.76
CA VAL A 647 -22.15 -27.52 -9.78
C VAL A 647 -22.35 -26.33 -8.85
N LEU A 648 -23.55 -25.75 -8.77
CA LEU A 648 -23.82 -24.66 -7.82
C LEU A 648 -23.72 -25.14 -6.36
N ILE A 649 -24.19 -26.36 -6.05
CA ILE A 649 -24.09 -26.97 -4.72
C ILE A 649 -22.64 -27.33 -4.38
N GLU A 650 -21.85 -27.77 -5.36
CA GLU A 650 -20.41 -28.00 -5.18
C GLU A 650 -19.69 -26.68 -4.88
N LEU A 651 -19.90 -25.66 -5.70
CA LEU A 651 -19.28 -24.33 -5.53
C LEU A 651 -19.71 -23.65 -4.23
N SER A 652 -20.93 -23.88 -3.72
CA SER A 652 -21.39 -23.30 -2.45
C SER A 652 -20.61 -23.79 -1.22
N ARG A 653 -19.77 -24.82 -1.37
CA ARG A 653 -18.90 -25.31 -0.29
C ARG A 653 -17.60 -24.53 -0.18
N HIS A 654 -17.28 -23.72 -1.20
CA HIS A 654 -16.08 -22.90 -1.19
C HIS A 654 -16.26 -21.71 -0.24
N SER A 655 -15.34 -21.49 0.70
CA SER A 655 -15.46 -20.47 1.75
C SER A 655 -15.60 -19.04 1.23
N ASN A 656 -15.03 -18.77 0.06
CA ASN A 656 -15.11 -17.46 -0.60
C ASN A 656 -16.23 -17.33 -1.66
N ILE A 657 -17.13 -18.32 -1.78
CA ILE A 657 -18.32 -18.24 -2.64
C ILE A 657 -19.56 -18.18 -1.73
N VAL A 658 -20.23 -17.03 -1.72
CA VAL A 658 -21.21 -16.69 -0.69
C VAL A 658 -22.63 -16.49 -1.24
N GLY A 659 -22.85 -16.79 -2.51
CA GLY A 659 -24.20 -16.80 -3.04
C GLY A 659 -24.31 -17.00 -4.54
N CYS A 660 -25.55 -17.03 -5.01
CA CYS A 660 -25.86 -17.07 -6.44
C CYS A 660 -27.08 -16.21 -6.77
N LYS A 661 -26.96 -15.42 -7.84
CA LYS A 661 -28.06 -14.70 -8.50
C LYS A 661 -28.63 -15.55 -9.63
N PHE A 662 -29.88 -16.00 -9.46
CA PHE A 662 -30.60 -16.86 -10.40
C PHE A 662 -31.44 -16.03 -11.38
N THR A 663 -30.84 -15.57 -12.47
CA THR A 663 -31.55 -14.87 -13.56
C THR A 663 -32.04 -15.82 -14.66
N CYS A 664 -31.78 -17.12 -14.54
CA CYS A 664 -32.37 -18.16 -15.39
C CYS A 664 -33.89 -18.35 -15.22
N GLY A 665 -34.53 -17.72 -14.23
CA GLY A 665 -35.98 -17.84 -13.95
C GLY A 665 -36.43 -19.20 -13.40
N ASN A 666 -35.52 -20.15 -13.21
CA ASN A 666 -35.83 -21.49 -12.74
C ASN A 666 -35.91 -21.54 -11.20
N THR A 667 -37.08 -21.28 -10.64
CA THR A 667 -37.34 -21.33 -9.18
C THR A 667 -37.14 -22.73 -8.59
N GLY A 668 -37.35 -23.79 -9.36
CA GLY A 668 -37.04 -25.16 -8.93
C GLY A 668 -35.54 -25.43 -8.78
N LYS A 669 -34.69 -24.85 -9.64
CA LYS A 669 -33.23 -24.87 -9.48
C LYS A 669 -32.82 -24.14 -8.21
N LEU A 670 -33.34 -22.93 -8.01
CA LEU A 670 -33.09 -22.15 -6.80
C LEU A 670 -33.46 -22.96 -5.56
N GLY A 671 -34.66 -23.55 -5.53
CA GLY A 671 -35.12 -24.37 -4.42
C GLY A 671 -34.23 -25.58 -4.12
N ARG A 672 -33.76 -26.29 -5.15
CA ARG A 672 -32.79 -27.39 -4.99
C ARG A 672 -31.49 -26.93 -4.33
N VAL A 673 -30.91 -25.82 -4.80
CA VAL A 673 -29.65 -25.28 -4.24
C VAL A 673 -29.87 -24.77 -2.82
N ALA A 674 -30.91 -23.99 -2.57
CA ALA A 674 -31.24 -23.45 -1.24
C ALA A 674 -31.52 -24.57 -0.22
N ALA A 675 -32.21 -25.64 -0.62
CA ALA A 675 -32.45 -26.80 0.24
C ALA A 675 -31.14 -27.54 0.57
N ALA A 676 -30.27 -27.77 -0.43
CA ALA A 676 -28.99 -28.45 -0.24
C ALA A 676 -28.05 -27.67 0.69
N VAL A 677 -27.94 -26.35 0.51
CA VAL A 677 -27.14 -25.46 1.36
C VAL A 677 -27.66 -25.47 2.81
N ARG A 678 -28.98 -25.35 3.02
CA ARG A 678 -29.58 -25.44 4.36
C ARG A 678 -29.34 -26.79 5.02
N ALA A 679 -29.45 -27.90 4.27
CA ALA A 679 -29.18 -29.23 4.78
C ALA A 679 -27.72 -29.40 5.20
N ALA A 680 -26.77 -28.92 4.39
CA ALA A 680 -25.35 -28.93 4.73
C ALA A 680 -25.03 -28.12 5.99
N ARG A 681 -25.67 -26.94 6.16
CA ARG A 681 -25.54 -26.12 7.38
C ARG A 681 -26.05 -26.85 8.62
N ARG A 682 -27.25 -27.44 8.56
CA ARG A 682 -27.81 -28.22 9.69
C ARG A 682 -26.90 -29.37 10.10
N ALA A 683 -26.31 -30.08 9.13
CA ALA A 683 -25.36 -31.15 9.41
C ALA A 683 -24.06 -30.66 10.08
N ALA A 684 -23.60 -29.45 9.77
CA ALA A 684 -22.39 -28.87 10.35
C ALA A 684 -22.57 -28.35 11.80
N VAL A 685 -23.77 -27.87 12.16
CA VAL A 685 -24.06 -27.24 13.47
C VAL A 685 -24.51 -28.25 14.54
N GLY A 686 -24.78 -29.51 14.18
CA GLY A 686 -25.04 -30.59 15.14
C GLY A 686 -26.33 -30.45 15.99
N SER A 687 -27.19 -29.47 15.71
CA SER A 687 -28.45 -29.24 16.43
C SER A 687 -29.66 -29.80 15.68
N SER A 688 -30.54 -30.48 16.42
CA SER A 688 -31.83 -31.01 15.97
C SER A 688 -33.03 -30.14 16.39
N SER A 689 -32.83 -28.84 16.69
CA SER A 689 -33.93 -27.93 17.05
C SER A 689 -34.37 -27.07 15.86
N ASP A 690 -35.65 -27.16 15.50
CA ASP A 690 -36.34 -26.38 14.44
C ASP A 690 -36.55 -24.89 14.79
N SER A 691 -35.74 -24.30 15.68
CA SER A 691 -35.82 -22.88 15.99
C SER A 691 -35.07 -22.08 14.92
N GLU A 692 -35.80 -21.57 13.93
CA GLU A 692 -35.32 -20.73 12.83
C GLU A 692 -34.93 -19.29 13.24
N GLU A 693 -34.55 -19.03 14.50
CA GLU A 693 -34.21 -17.68 14.95
C GLU A 693 -32.71 -17.36 14.84
N GLU A 694 -32.45 -16.42 13.91
CA GLU A 694 -31.47 -15.32 13.99
C GLU A 694 -30.23 -15.52 14.87
N ASP A 695 -29.33 -16.42 14.46
CA ASP A 695 -27.94 -16.36 14.94
C ASP A 695 -27.06 -15.67 13.88
N GLY A 696 -26.94 -14.35 14.03
CA GLY A 696 -25.96 -13.55 13.34
C GLY A 696 -24.58 -13.78 13.95
N GLY A 697 -23.83 -14.76 13.45
CA GLY A 697 -22.50 -15.04 14.01
C GLY A 697 -21.61 -16.00 13.21
N SER A 698 -20.66 -15.43 12.47
CA SER A 698 -19.30 -15.96 12.23
C SER A 698 -18.97 -16.94 11.07
N GLY A 699 -19.85 -17.17 10.10
CA GLY A 699 -19.49 -17.86 8.83
C GLY A 699 -20.25 -17.31 7.62
N ALA A 700 -19.61 -17.19 6.46
CA ALA A 700 -20.25 -16.65 5.26
C ALA A 700 -21.31 -17.64 4.72
N ASP A 701 -22.58 -17.40 5.04
CA ASP A 701 -23.71 -18.18 4.52
C ASP A 701 -23.85 -18.02 3.00
N PHE A 702 -24.01 -19.11 2.26
CA PHE A 702 -24.33 -19.06 0.83
C PHE A 702 -25.80 -18.64 0.63
N LEU A 703 -26.04 -17.45 0.06
CA LEU A 703 -27.37 -16.90 -0.16
C LEU A 703 -27.85 -17.04 -1.62
N CYS A 704 -29.09 -17.52 -1.79
CA CYS A 704 -29.72 -17.63 -3.10
C CYS A 704 -30.62 -16.42 -3.39
N PHE A 705 -30.36 -15.68 -4.47
CA PHE A 705 -31.13 -14.51 -4.87
C PHE A 705 -31.88 -14.74 -6.17
N ALA A 706 -33.14 -14.34 -6.23
CA ALA A 706 -33.87 -14.23 -7.48
C ALA A 706 -33.27 -13.12 -8.36
N GLY A 707 -33.24 -13.35 -9.67
CA GLY A 707 -32.69 -12.39 -10.63
C GLY A 707 -33.64 -11.30 -11.10
N SER A 708 -34.93 -11.38 -10.75
CA SER A 708 -36.01 -10.50 -11.19
C SER A 708 -37.11 -10.44 -10.13
N ALA A 709 -37.82 -9.31 -10.07
CA ALA A 709 -38.90 -9.07 -9.12
C ALA A 709 -40.23 -9.71 -9.57
N ASP A 710 -40.35 -10.06 -10.86
CA ASP A 710 -41.48 -10.72 -11.50
C ASP A 710 -41.92 -12.03 -10.79
N PHE A 711 -40.99 -12.71 -10.14
CA PHE A 711 -41.24 -13.97 -9.43
C PHE A 711 -40.79 -13.93 -7.96
N THR A 712 -40.94 -12.78 -7.29
CA THR A 712 -40.53 -12.58 -5.89
C THR A 712 -41.22 -13.57 -4.95
N ILE A 713 -42.56 -13.69 -5.00
CA ILE A 713 -43.32 -14.62 -4.15
C ILE A 713 -42.87 -16.06 -4.37
N ALA A 714 -42.79 -16.50 -5.63
CA ALA A 714 -42.45 -17.88 -5.97
C ALA A 714 -41.01 -18.25 -5.55
N SER A 715 -40.07 -17.33 -5.72
CA SER A 715 -38.67 -17.54 -5.31
C SER A 715 -38.48 -17.47 -3.80
N HIS A 716 -39.19 -16.58 -3.11
CA HIS A 716 -39.22 -16.53 -1.64
C HIS A 716 -39.71 -17.86 -1.06
N ALA A 717 -40.84 -18.38 -1.55
CA ALA A 717 -41.36 -19.69 -1.16
C ALA A 717 -40.37 -20.83 -1.44
N ALA A 718 -39.55 -20.72 -2.50
CA ALA A 718 -38.49 -21.67 -2.81
C ALA A 718 -37.24 -21.54 -1.90
N GLY A 719 -37.21 -20.57 -0.98
CA GLY A 719 -36.11 -20.34 -0.04
C GLY A 719 -35.10 -19.29 -0.49
N ALA A 720 -35.46 -18.40 -1.42
CA ALA A 720 -34.60 -17.26 -1.76
C ALA A 720 -34.39 -16.36 -0.53
N ALA A 721 -33.16 -15.85 -0.39
CA ALA A 721 -32.81 -14.84 0.59
C ALA A 721 -33.30 -13.44 0.17
N GLY A 722 -33.64 -13.25 -1.10
CA GLY A 722 -33.98 -11.94 -1.63
C GLY A 722 -33.97 -11.87 -3.15
N VAL A 723 -33.96 -10.65 -3.67
CA VAL A 723 -33.98 -10.37 -5.11
C VAL A 723 -32.88 -9.39 -5.46
N ILE A 724 -32.08 -9.70 -6.49
CA ILE A 724 -31.16 -8.74 -7.14
C ILE A 724 -31.80 -8.33 -8.48
N GLY A 725 -32.77 -7.41 -8.44
CA GLY A 725 -33.72 -7.18 -9.54
C GLY A 725 -33.64 -5.78 -10.16
N GLY A 726 -33.64 -5.71 -11.50
CA GLY A 726 -33.50 -4.46 -12.26
C GLY A 726 -34.61 -3.45 -12.04
N LEU A 727 -35.85 -3.92 -11.80
CA LEU A 727 -37.01 -3.05 -11.55
C LEU A 727 -36.82 -2.07 -10.40
N GLY A 728 -36.00 -2.42 -9.41
CA GLY A 728 -35.70 -1.55 -8.27
C GLY A 728 -35.01 -0.24 -8.67
N ASN A 729 -34.48 -0.11 -9.89
CA ASN A 729 -34.04 1.19 -10.41
C ASN A 729 -35.24 2.14 -10.59
N VAL A 730 -36.41 1.62 -10.97
CA VAL A 730 -37.62 2.42 -11.20
C VAL A 730 -38.45 2.48 -9.92
N ALA A 731 -38.79 1.33 -9.33
CA ALA A 731 -39.73 1.21 -8.21
C ALA A 731 -39.14 0.42 -7.02
N PRO A 732 -38.14 0.97 -6.30
CA PRO A 732 -37.49 0.28 -5.18
C PRO A 732 -38.41 0.00 -3.99
N ARG A 733 -39.31 0.91 -3.59
CA ARG A 733 -40.23 0.71 -2.45
C ARG A 733 -41.24 -0.39 -2.73
N SER A 734 -41.74 -0.49 -3.95
CA SER A 734 -42.65 -1.57 -4.37
C SER A 734 -41.99 -2.93 -4.24
N CYS A 735 -40.72 -3.04 -4.65
CA CYS A 735 -39.93 -4.28 -4.49
C CYS A 735 -39.70 -4.62 -3.01
N VAL A 736 -39.34 -3.62 -2.19
CA VAL A 736 -39.12 -3.81 -0.74
C VAL A 736 -40.43 -4.24 -0.05
N ARG A 737 -41.54 -3.55 -0.34
CA ARG A 737 -42.86 -3.87 0.20
C ARG A 737 -43.29 -5.29 -0.13
N LEU A 738 -43.10 -5.71 -1.38
CA LEU A 738 -43.44 -7.06 -1.80
C LEU A 738 -42.65 -8.11 -1.01
N PHE A 739 -41.34 -7.89 -0.82
CA PHE A 739 -40.51 -8.79 -0.03
C PHE A 739 -40.92 -8.82 1.46
N GLU A 740 -41.19 -7.66 2.06
CA GLU A 740 -41.72 -7.57 3.43
C GLU A 740 -43.05 -8.31 3.60
N LEU A 741 -43.94 -8.25 2.61
CA LEU A 741 -45.22 -8.98 2.62
C LEU A 741 -45.00 -10.49 2.56
N CYS A 742 -44.02 -10.95 1.78
CA CYS A 742 -43.65 -12.38 1.75
C CYS A 742 -43.13 -12.85 3.12
N GLU A 743 -42.31 -12.04 3.80
CA GLU A 743 -41.75 -12.37 5.12
C GLU A 743 -42.84 -12.40 6.22
N ARG A 744 -43.99 -11.74 6.03
CA ARG A 744 -45.14 -11.80 6.94
C ARG A 744 -45.99 -13.08 6.79
N GLY A 745 -45.70 -13.92 5.79
CA GLY A 745 -46.39 -15.18 5.56
C GLY A 745 -47.87 -15.02 5.18
N ASP A 746 -48.68 -16.05 5.44
CA ASP A 746 -50.05 -16.17 4.93
C ASP A 746 -50.98 -15.01 5.31
N ALA A 747 -50.74 -14.35 6.44
CA ALA A 747 -51.52 -13.21 6.91
C ALA A 747 -51.46 -11.99 5.97
N ALA A 748 -50.43 -11.90 5.13
CA ALA A 748 -50.21 -10.82 4.18
C ALA A 748 -50.41 -11.26 2.71
N ARG A 749 -50.90 -12.49 2.48
CA ARG A 749 -50.89 -13.13 1.16
C ARG A 749 -51.65 -12.35 0.09
N ASP A 750 -52.88 -11.92 0.38
CA ASP A 750 -53.72 -11.22 -0.60
C ASP A 750 -53.08 -9.89 -1.04
N GLU A 751 -52.48 -9.15 -0.10
CA GLU A 751 -51.75 -7.92 -0.41
C GLU A 751 -50.46 -8.22 -1.20
N ALA A 752 -49.72 -9.27 -0.82
CA ALA A 752 -48.54 -9.71 -1.55
C ALA A 752 -48.87 -10.04 -3.01
N ASP A 753 -49.94 -10.80 -3.25
CA ASP A 753 -50.36 -11.20 -4.60
C ASP A 753 -50.76 -9.97 -5.44
N ALA A 754 -51.49 -9.00 -4.85
CA ALA A 754 -51.86 -7.75 -5.54
C ALA A 754 -50.63 -6.88 -5.89
N VAL A 755 -49.67 -6.75 -4.97
CA VAL A 755 -48.41 -6.03 -5.23
C VAL A 755 -47.57 -6.79 -6.26
N GLN A 756 -47.49 -8.13 -6.18
CA GLN A 756 -46.78 -8.97 -7.13
C GLN A 756 -47.35 -8.84 -8.55
N GLU A 757 -48.68 -8.76 -8.74
CA GLU A 757 -49.29 -8.54 -10.06
C GLU A 757 -48.79 -7.23 -10.69
N THR A 758 -48.79 -6.16 -9.91
CA THR A 758 -48.34 -4.83 -10.37
C THR A 758 -46.84 -4.82 -10.67
N VAL A 759 -46.03 -5.39 -9.76
CA VAL A 759 -44.59 -5.55 -9.91
C VAL A 759 -44.25 -6.41 -11.13
N ALA A 760 -44.94 -7.53 -11.33
CA ALA A 760 -44.73 -8.45 -12.45
C ALA A 760 -44.99 -7.78 -13.79
N ARG A 761 -46.13 -7.08 -13.93
CA ARG A 761 -46.45 -6.32 -15.14
C ARG A 761 -45.40 -5.25 -15.44
N GLY A 762 -44.90 -4.56 -14.43
CA GLY A 762 -43.85 -3.56 -14.60
C GLY A 762 -42.48 -4.16 -14.92
N ASP A 763 -42.07 -5.22 -14.22
CA ASP A 763 -40.79 -5.90 -14.49
C ASP A 763 -40.80 -6.50 -15.90
N TRP A 764 -41.94 -7.02 -16.36
CA TRP A 764 -42.07 -7.50 -17.74
C TRP A 764 -41.73 -6.43 -18.78
N VAL A 765 -42.17 -5.19 -18.59
CA VAL A 765 -41.79 -4.07 -19.47
C VAL A 765 -40.28 -3.87 -19.45
N CYS A 766 -39.65 -3.85 -18.27
CA CYS A 766 -38.20 -3.72 -18.12
C CYS A 766 -37.43 -4.93 -18.69
N ILE A 767 -37.97 -6.14 -18.61
CA ILE A 767 -37.37 -7.36 -19.19
C ILE A 767 -37.36 -7.27 -20.72
N GLN A 768 -38.47 -6.85 -21.33
CA GLN A 768 -38.59 -6.74 -22.79
C GLN A 768 -37.72 -5.63 -23.38
N THR A 769 -37.55 -4.54 -22.63
CA THR A 769 -36.88 -3.32 -23.13
C THR A 769 -35.47 -3.14 -22.59
N GLY A 770 -35.07 -3.94 -21.59
CA GLY A 770 -33.74 -3.92 -20.98
C GLY A 770 -33.37 -2.57 -20.39
N VAL A 771 -32.08 -2.24 -20.44
CA VAL A 771 -31.53 -0.97 -19.91
C VAL A 771 -32.15 0.27 -20.57
N LEU A 772 -32.63 0.15 -21.82
CA LEU A 772 -33.28 1.24 -22.54
C LEU A 772 -34.59 1.66 -21.85
N GLY A 773 -35.43 0.69 -21.49
CA GLY A 773 -36.69 0.97 -20.80
C GLY A 773 -36.48 1.47 -19.39
N VAL A 774 -35.49 0.93 -18.67
CA VAL A 774 -35.16 1.41 -17.31
C VAL A 774 -34.74 2.88 -17.33
N LYS A 775 -33.84 3.26 -18.26
CA LYS A 775 -33.40 4.65 -18.40
C LYS A 775 -34.52 5.59 -18.85
N GLU A 776 -35.38 5.13 -19.76
CA GLU A 776 -36.56 5.90 -20.19
C GLU A 776 -37.54 6.12 -19.04
N ALA A 777 -37.80 5.08 -18.24
CA ALA A 777 -38.67 5.18 -17.06
C ALA A 777 -38.10 6.17 -16.03
N LEU A 778 -36.80 6.10 -15.76
CA LEU A 778 -36.14 7.08 -14.90
C LEU A 778 -36.34 8.50 -15.44
N ARG A 779 -36.18 8.68 -16.75
CA ARG A 779 -36.31 9.99 -17.40
C ARG A 779 -37.72 10.54 -17.29
N ALA A 780 -38.73 9.71 -17.55
CA ALA A 780 -40.14 10.11 -17.54
C ALA A 780 -40.67 10.36 -16.13
N PHE A 781 -40.34 9.51 -15.15
CA PHE A 781 -40.92 9.58 -13.80
C PHE A 781 -40.09 10.40 -12.81
N TYR A 782 -38.77 10.51 -13.03
CA TYR A 782 -37.85 11.15 -12.08
C TYR A 782 -37.01 12.28 -12.69
N GLY A 783 -37.15 12.54 -13.99
CA GLY A 783 -36.48 13.67 -14.66
C GLY A 783 -34.98 13.47 -14.93
N TYR A 784 -34.47 12.24 -14.80
CA TYR A 784 -33.09 11.90 -15.15
C TYR A 784 -32.98 10.45 -15.61
N GLY A 785 -31.93 10.06 -16.32
CA GLY A 785 -31.80 8.69 -16.84
C GLY A 785 -30.83 8.63 -18.01
N GLY A 786 -30.93 9.65 -18.88
CA GLY A 786 -30.10 9.78 -20.06
C GLY A 786 -30.37 8.65 -21.06
N TRP A 787 -29.40 8.42 -21.93
CA TRP A 787 -29.44 7.34 -22.92
C TRP A 787 -28.49 6.21 -22.51
N ALA A 788 -28.74 5.01 -23.04
CA ALA A 788 -27.73 3.96 -23.02
C ALA A 788 -26.53 4.37 -23.88
N ARG A 789 -25.33 3.92 -23.53
CA ARG A 789 -24.14 4.22 -24.30
C ARG A 789 -24.23 3.52 -25.65
N ARG A 790 -23.82 4.23 -26.70
CA ARG A 790 -23.73 3.65 -28.06
C ARG A 790 -22.85 2.39 -28.04
N PRO A 791 -23.16 1.36 -28.84
CA PRO A 791 -24.08 1.35 -29.99
C PRO A 791 -25.53 1.00 -29.65
N LEU A 792 -25.96 1.00 -28.39
CA LEU A 792 -27.37 0.74 -28.07
C LEU A 792 -28.29 1.81 -28.68
N PRO A 793 -29.44 1.42 -29.26
CA PRO A 793 -30.33 2.36 -29.94
C PRO A 793 -31.05 3.26 -28.93
N ARG A 794 -31.37 4.48 -29.35
CA ARG A 794 -32.28 5.35 -28.62
C ARG A 794 -33.73 4.97 -28.97
N PRO A 795 -34.61 4.72 -27.99
CA PRO A 795 -36.02 4.47 -28.26
C PRO A 795 -36.67 5.65 -29.00
N ASP A 796 -37.47 5.36 -30.03
CA ASP A 796 -38.26 6.37 -30.73
C ASP A 796 -39.46 6.85 -29.88
N ALA A 797 -40.24 7.82 -30.37
CA ALA A 797 -41.35 8.37 -29.59
C ALA A 797 -42.39 7.30 -29.18
N ALA A 798 -42.77 6.42 -30.10
CA ALA A 798 -43.78 5.39 -29.83
C ALA A 798 -43.28 4.38 -28.80
N ALA A 799 -42.02 3.95 -28.90
CA ALA A 799 -41.40 3.06 -27.93
C ALA A 799 -41.35 3.68 -26.52
N ARG A 800 -41.02 4.96 -26.42
CA ARG A 800 -40.97 5.68 -25.14
C ARG A 800 -42.36 5.81 -24.51
N ASP A 801 -43.37 6.18 -25.30
CA ASP A 801 -44.75 6.27 -24.83
C ASP A 801 -45.25 4.91 -24.35
N GLY A 802 -44.93 3.84 -25.08
CA GLY A 802 -45.25 2.46 -24.69
C GLY A 802 -44.60 2.02 -23.38
N ILE A 803 -43.32 2.38 -23.16
CA ILE A 803 -42.61 2.11 -21.90
C ILE A 803 -43.28 2.85 -20.73
N VAL A 804 -43.57 4.14 -20.90
CA VAL A 804 -44.18 4.98 -19.86
C VAL A 804 -45.58 4.50 -19.52
N GLU A 805 -46.40 4.19 -20.52
CA GLU A 805 -47.76 3.67 -20.31
C GLU A 805 -47.71 2.31 -19.59
N GLY A 806 -46.84 1.39 -20.02
CA GLY A 806 -46.69 0.08 -19.42
C GLY A 806 -46.23 0.10 -17.95
N LEU A 807 -45.48 1.13 -17.56
CA LEU A 807 -44.97 1.30 -16.18
C LEU A 807 -45.84 2.22 -15.31
N ARG A 808 -46.89 2.84 -15.85
CA ARG A 808 -47.69 3.84 -15.09
C ARG A 808 -48.28 3.25 -13.81
N GLY A 809 -48.90 2.08 -13.88
CA GLY A 809 -49.49 1.43 -12.71
C GLY A 809 -48.46 1.13 -11.61
N LEU A 810 -47.24 0.74 -11.99
CA LEU A 810 -46.15 0.52 -11.04
C LEU A 810 -45.65 1.85 -10.45
N ALA A 811 -45.52 2.89 -11.27
CA ALA A 811 -45.08 4.21 -10.81
C ALA A 811 -46.09 4.85 -9.84
N ASP A 812 -47.39 4.62 -10.05
CA ASP A 812 -48.44 5.09 -9.15
C ASP A 812 -48.38 4.35 -7.80
N LEU A 813 -48.20 3.03 -7.81
CA LEU A 813 -47.98 2.24 -6.59
C LEU A 813 -46.71 2.68 -5.84
N GLU A 814 -45.61 2.93 -6.55
CA GLU A 814 -44.37 3.40 -5.95
C GLU A 814 -44.56 4.71 -5.20
N LYS A 815 -45.22 5.70 -5.83
CA LYS A 815 -45.52 7.00 -5.21
C LYS A 815 -46.43 6.86 -3.99
N GLU A 816 -47.43 5.98 -4.05
CA GLU A 816 -48.30 5.70 -2.91
C GLU A 816 -47.49 5.16 -1.72
N LEU A 817 -46.59 4.21 -1.96
CA LEU A 817 -45.74 3.61 -0.93
C LEU A 817 -44.68 4.58 -0.39
N GLU A 818 -44.10 5.43 -1.24
CA GLU A 818 -43.21 6.51 -0.82
C GLU A 818 -43.94 7.52 0.09
N ALA A 819 -45.16 7.92 -0.28
CA ALA A 819 -45.97 8.83 0.53
C ALA A 819 -46.35 8.23 1.88
N LYS A 820 -46.71 6.94 1.92
CA LYS A 820 -47.00 6.22 3.18
C LYS A 820 -45.77 6.05 4.08
N ALA A 821 -44.56 5.96 3.52
CA ALA A 821 -43.33 5.85 4.29
C ALA A 821 -42.84 7.20 4.84
N ALA A 822 -43.25 8.31 4.22
CA ALA A 822 -42.92 9.67 4.64
C ALA A 822 -43.90 10.27 5.68
N ALA A 823 -45.10 9.69 5.80
CA ALA A 823 -46.11 10.00 6.81
C ALA A 823 -45.88 9.19 8.09
#